data_AF-A0AAV9GR33-F1
#
_entry.id   AF-A0AAV9GR33-F1
#
_cell.length_a   1.000
_cell.length_b   1.000
_cell.length_c   1.000
_cell.angle_alpha   90.00
_cell.angle_beta   90.00
_cell.angle_gamma   90.00
#
_symmetry.space_group_name_H-M   'P 1'
#
loop_
_entity.id
_entity.type
_entity.pdbx_description
1 polymer ?
#
loop_
_entity_poly.entity_id
_entity_poly.type
_entity_poly.pdbx_seq_one_letter_code
_entity_poly.pdbx_strand_id
1 'polypeptide(L)'
;MSLVADHVRRLDANIDRISLVPLTLHEQELEDHGFDGQSAQPGISATDALSSPRVGELVRIAKSLSSNSTSKSTLSSLRIQSLLIQSGLTGEQPSFHELAGRSQYETEIEWLVVGKATVQTYGLLMNTFLDQIIPLSDDIWYWDDVLGSYWSSALYTVQTSPVRMWGWSWDIYAESLERFDRLRKLRKASSADEIDDAGIGPYGSDSEQEQNQDQDTGKDHAQAQDQSSNAGHRSPLRDSLSTQWRQFYSIVRASIAERTITDLRRRVVSRVGIGRAEARRKQHDLRKLRESAATGLGILMGEGLNFGTTEDGNSGHEGKRLLERSVALMDVILRQTRVLDIDVSEYEDKVFAGVDEDPELSMRAEDSLLESERPAVLARRILKILQDGLPGYTKNITRVARENGRPSRLVRFWLPAVVLLVSSSTILRVLSNRREDIINWIRDLGTTTRDFWFNWVVGPIRKIIRTIRHDSTSEIAIMSRDSLKADRDSLERMVVEFSTDRPDIAVGTSSITENQIAEIRAKVKEGDVTPVLKAYERDLRQPFVGAVKGDLVRSLLIQVQKTKVDLEVAISGIDALLKSQELVFGFVGLTPGILEVSVGLFQYLRNVLWSRQGLRRGQKSRRTTRVLRKIDKILSDATPSPGNVISYKDYGLLLSEVHVLRRLAHDVLPSEVEKEFIEDADELAELRGINSHMRALDRIRWAYAEWLGTKA
;
A
#
# COMPACT_ATOMS: atom_id res chain seq x y z
N MET A 1 12.92 13.29 -8.33
CA MET A 1 14.37 13.56 -8.20
C MET A 1 15.02 12.36 -7.52
N SER A 2 15.35 11.26 -8.21
CA SER A 2 15.95 10.12 -7.52
C SER A 2 17.35 10.50 -7.05
N LEU A 3 17.68 10.25 -5.78
CA LEU A 3 19.00 10.53 -5.20
C LEU A 3 20.18 10.03 -6.06
N VAL A 4 20.03 8.86 -6.68
CA VAL A 4 21.01 8.30 -7.62
C VAL A 4 21.26 9.21 -8.84
N ALA A 5 20.23 9.93 -9.32
CA ALA A 5 20.36 10.86 -10.43
C ALA A 5 21.28 12.02 -10.11
N ASP A 6 21.11 12.59 -8.93
CA ASP A 6 21.85 13.78 -8.53
C ASP A 6 23.29 13.40 -8.16
N HIS A 7 23.51 12.22 -7.58
CA HIS A 7 24.86 11.67 -7.42
C HIS A 7 25.55 11.38 -8.76
N VAL A 8 24.88 10.71 -9.70
CA VAL A 8 25.45 10.44 -11.04
C VAL A 8 25.82 11.74 -11.76
N ARG A 9 25.01 12.79 -11.65
CA ARG A 9 25.32 14.11 -12.22
C ARG A 9 26.53 14.78 -11.56
N ARG A 10 26.62 14.74 -10.21
CA ARG A 10 27.79 15.25 -9.48
C ARG A 10 29.07 14.52 -9.91
N LEU A 11 29.00 13.20 -10.08
CA LEU A 11 30.13 12.39 -10.53
C LEU A 11 30.51 12.65 -11.99
N ASP A 12 29.54 12.80 -12.90
CA ASP A 12 29.79 13.14 -14.31
C ASP A 12 30.48 14.51 -14.44
N ALA A 13 30.03 15.51 -13.67
CA ALA A 13 30.67 16.83 -13.63
C ALA A 13 32.10 16.79 -13.06
N ASN A 14 32.35 15.93 -12.07
CA ASN A 14 33.70 15.74 -11.50
C ASN A 14 34.63 15.02 -12.48
N ILE A 15 34.15 14.02 -13.23
CA ILE A 15 34.94 13.35 -14.27
C ILE A 15 35.30 14.31 -15.40
N ASP A 16 34.37 15.18 -15.80
CA ASP A 16 34.67 16.23 -16.78
C ASP A 16 35.77 17.15 -16.25
N ARG A 17 35.74 17.56 -14.97
CA ARG A 17 36.80 18.37 -14.36
C ARG A 17 38.16 17.65 -14.34
N ILE A 18 38.20 16.39 -13.93
CA ILE A 18 39.46 15.63 -13.78
C ILE A 18 40.10 15.29 -15.13
N SER A 19 39.28 15.06 -16.16
CA SER A 19 39.78 14.69 -17.50
C SER A 19 40.13 15.91 -18.36
N LEU A 20 39.56 17.09 -18.08
CA LEU A 20 39.84 18.33 -18.81
C LEU A 20 41.05 19.10 -18.28
N VAL A 21 41.43 18.95 -17.01
CA VAL A 21 42.59 19.63 -16.41
C VAL A 21 43.94 19.22 -17.03
N PRO A 22 44.22 17.92 -17.30
CA PRO A 22 45.45 17.50 -17.99
C PRO A 22 45.57 18.08 -19.41
N LEU A 23 44.45 18.18 -20.14
CA LEU A 23 44.38 18.73 -21.49
C LEU A 23 44.81 20.20 -21.54
N THR A 24 44.45 21.00 -20.52
CA THR A 24 44.83 22.42 -20.43
C THR A 24 46.26 22.66 -19.95
N LEU A 25 46.80 21.78 -19.10
CA LEU A 25 48.18 21.90 -18.61
C LEU A 25 49.20 21.54 -19.68
N HIS A 26 48.92 20.52 -20.51
CA HIS A 26 49.76 20.20 -21.67
C HIS A 26 49.76 21.30 -22.73
N GLU A 27 48.66 22.05 -22.88
CA GLU A 27 48.59 23.21 -23.78
C GLU A 27 49.46 24.37 -23.27
N GLN A 28 49.62 24.50 -21.95
CA GLN A 28 50.38 25.57 -21.30
C GLN A 28 51.90 25.26 -21.20
N GLU A 29 52.29 24.00 -21.00
CA GLU A 29 53.70 23.56 -21.05
C GLU A 29 54.31 23.64 -22.47
N LEU A 30 53.48 23.50 -23.51
CA LEU A 30 53.90 23.66 -24.91
C LEU A 30 54.11 25.14 -25.29
N GLU A 31 53.46 26.09 -24.59
CA GLU A 31 53.68 27.53 -24.79
C GLU A 31 54.94 28.05 -24.05
N ASP A 32 55.29 27.47 -22.89
CA ASP A 32 56.43 27.94 -22.07
C ASP A 32 57.80 27.40 -22.54
N HIS A 33 57.82 26.33 -23.35
CA HIS A 33 59.05 25.78 -23.95
C HIS A 33 59.42 26.36 -25.33
N GLY A 34 58.80 27.47 -25.74
CA GLY A 34 59.06 28.16 -26.99
C GLY A 34 60.31 29.07 -27.03
N PHE A 35 61.47 28.65 -26.50
CA PHE A 35 62.76 29.30 -26.83
C PHE A 35 63.97 28.44 -26.45
N ASP A 36 64.40 27.53 -27.33
CA ASP A 36 65.82 27.33 -27.66
C ASP A 36 65.97 26.35 -28.84
N GLY A 37 66.90 26.69 -29.74
CA GLY A 37 67.08 26.01 -31.03
C GLY A 37 67.78 24.64 -30.95
N GLN A 38 67.60 23.89 -32.05
CA GLN A 38 68.33 22.69 -32.49
C GLN A 38 67.90 21.33 -31.93
N SER A 39 66.91 20.70 -32.58
CA SER A 39 67.08 19.54 -33.48
C SER A 39 65.71 18.95 -33.83
N ALA A 40 65.39 18.93 -35.12
CA ALA A 40 64.10 18.47 -35.62
C ALA A 40 64.01 16.94 -35.63
N GLN A 41 63.18 16.38 -34.74
CA GLN A 41 62.32 15.24 -35.05
C GLN A 41 60.89 15.79 -35.22
N PRO A 42 60.07 15.27 -36.17
CA PRO A 42 58.74 15.80 -36.42
C PRO A 42 57.78 15.33 -35.31
N GLY A 43 57.74 16.07 -34.21
CA GLY A 43 56.67 15.96 -33.22
C GLY A 43 55.38 16.50 -33.81
N ILE A 44 54.33 15.67 -33.82
CA ILE A 44 53.00 16.02 -34.32
C ILE A 44 52.46 17.18 -33.48
N SER A 45 52.26 18.34 -34.09
CA SER A 45 51.64 19.51 -33.45
C SER A 45 50.26 19.15 -32.88
N ALA A 46 49.94 19.60 -31.66
CA ALA A 46 48.68 19.32 -30.95
C ALA A 46 47.41 19.64 -31.79
N THR A 47 47.52 20.55 -32.77
CA THR A 47 46.46 20.93 -33.70
C THR A 47 46.13 19.84 -34.75
N ASP A 48 47.10 19.02 -35.16
CA ASP A 48 46.88 17.88 -36.06
C ASP A 48 46.27 16.68 -35.30
N ALA A 49 46.63 16.50 -34.02
CA ALA A 49 46.09 15.44 -33.17
C ALA A 49 44.58 15.62 -32.87
N LEU A 50 44.12 16.87 -32.69
CA LEU A 50 42.70 17.20 -32.51
C LEU A 50 41.87 17.10 -33.80
N SER A 51 42.52 17.02 -34.97
CA SER A 51 41.86 16.96 -36.29
C SER A 51 41.55 15.52 -36.75
N SER A 52 41.89 14.51 -35.96
CA SER A 52 41.60 13.10 -36.26
C SER A 52 40.09 12.79 -36.20
N PRO A 53 39.49 12.14 -37.21
CA PRO A 53 38.07 11.79 -37.21
C PRO A 53 37.67 10.86 -36.05
N ARG A 54 38.61 10.04 -35.54
CA ARG A 54 38.42 9.11 -34.42
C ARG A 54 38.20 9.84 -33.09
N VAL A 55 38.99 10.89 -32.83
CA VAL A 55 38.87 11.77 -31.65
C VAL A 55 37.49 12.43 -31.63
N GLY A 56 37.03 12.93 -32.78
CA GLY A 56 35.69 13.51 -32.93
C GLY A 56 34.55 12.52 -32.66
N GLU A 57 34.71 11.25 -33.06
CA GLU A 57 33.74 10.18 -32.75
C GLU A 57 33.73 9.83 -31.26
N LEU A 58 34.90 9.67 -30.63
CA LEU A 58 35.00 9.37 -29.19
C LEU A 58 34.42 10.48 -28.32
N VAL A 59 34.64 11.75 -28.66
CA VAL A 59 34.03 12.89 -27.95
C VAL A 59 32.51 12.89 -28.12
N ARG A 60 31.98 12.53 -29.30
CA ARG A 60 30.53 12.37 -29.51
C ARG A 60 29.96 11.23 -28.68
N ILE A 61 30.67 10.10 -28.60
CA ILE A 61 30.30 8.96 -27.77
C ILE A 61 30.29 9.36 -26.29
N ALA A 62 31.35 10.02 -25.80
CA ALA A 62 31.42 10.56 -24.44
C ALA A 62 30.26 11.51 -24.12
N LYS A 63 29.92 12.43 -25.03
CA LYS A 63 28.76 13.31 -24.89
C LYS A 63 27.43 12.55 -24.87
N SER A 64 27.32 11.45 -25.61
CA SER A 64 26.12 10.60 -25.60
C SER A 64 25.99 9.70 -24.36
N LEU A 65 27.12 9.44 -23.68
CA LEU A 65 27.19 8.75 -22.38
C LEU A 65 26.85 9.69 -21.22
N SER A 66 27.01 11.00 -21.38
CA SER A 66 26.62 12.01 -20.41
C SER A 66 25.10 12.24 -20.41
N SER A 67 24.49 12.23 -19.23
CA SER A 67 23.04 12.31 -19.08
C SER A 67 22.55 13.76 -18.99
N ASN A 68 22.22 14.39 -20.12
CA ASN A 68 21.61 15.74 -20.13
C ASN A 68 20.10 15.76 -19.79
N SER A 69 19.46 14.60 -19.54
CA SER A 69 18.01 14.55 -19.35
C SER A 69 17.60 14.68 -17.87
N THR A 70 16.68 15.60 -17.60
CA THR A 70 16.12 15.87 -16.27
C THR A 70 15.26 14.74 -15.71
N SER A 71 14.76 13.84 -16.58
CA SER A 71 13.73 12.85 -16.23
C SER A 71 14.22 11.39 -16.12
N LYS A 72 15.30 11.01 -16.81
CA LYS A 72 15.95 9.69 -16.73
C LYS A 72 17.47 9.89 -16.77
N SER A 73 18.10 9.86 -15.60
CA SER A 73 19.52 10.18 -15.42
C SER A 73 20.47 9.01 -15.70
N THR A 74 20.00 7.77 -15.69
CA THR A 74 20.83 6.59 -15.96
C THR A 74 20.48 6.01 -17.34
N LEU A 75 21.50 5.81 -18.17
CA LEU A 75 21.34 5.15 -19.47
C LEU A 75 21.03 3.65 -19.28
N SER A 76 20.27 3.07 -20.22
CA SER A 76 19.99 1.62 -20.21
C SER A 76 21.28 0.82 -20.42
N SER A 77 21.42 -0.33 -19.74
CA SER A 77 22.54 -1.27 -19.90
C SER A 77 22.87 -1.55 -21.37
N LEU A 78 21.84 -1.74 -22.20
CA LEU A 78 22.01 -2.03 -23.63
C LEU A 78 22.59 -0.83 -24.40
N ARG A 79 22.22 0.39 -24.00
CA ARG A 79 22.74 1.61 -24.63
C ARG A 79 24.20 1.82 -24.27
N ILE A 80 24.56 1.62 -23.00
CA ILE A 80 25.94 1.71 -22.52
C ILE A 80 26.82 0.67 -23.25
N GLN A 81 26.35 -0.59 -23.36
CA GLN A 81 27.03 -1.64 -24.12
C GLN A 81 27.22 -1.25 -25.60
N SER A 82 26.16 -0.76 -26.27
CA SER A 82 26.27 -0.37 -27.68
C SER A 82 27.29 0.76 -27.92
N LEU A 83 27.40 1.69 -26.98
CA LEU A 83 28.32 2.84 -27.07
C LEU A 83 29.77 2.43 -26.75
N LEU A 84 29.98 1.48 -25.84
CA LEU A 84 31.29 0.87 -25.55
C LEU A 84 31.79 -0.06 -26.66
N ILE A 85 30.88 -0.68 -27.41
CA ILE A 85 31.22 -1.46 -28.60
C ILE A 85 31.53 -0.52 -29.76
N GLN A 86 30.75 0.56 -29.91
CA GLN A 86 30.96 1.57 -30.94
C GLN A 86 32.28 2.35 -30.77
N SER A 87 32.77 2.53 -29.53
CA SER A 87 34.05 3.23 -29.30
C SER A 87 35.28 2.47 -29.77
N GLY A 88 35.15 1.21 -30.23
CA GLY A 88 36.26 0.39 -30.72
C GLY A 88 37.22 -0.11 -29.63
N LEU A 89 37.04 0.32 -28.38
CA LEU A 89 37.87 -0.05 -27.22
C LEU A 89 37.74 -1.50 -26.78
N THR A 90 36.69 -2.18 -27.22
CA THR A 90 36.33 -3.54 -26.80
C THR A 90 36.69 -4.63 -27.83
N GLY A 91 37.22 -4.23 -29.01
CA GLY A 91 37.70 -5.14 -30.07
C GLY A 91 38.99 -5.90 -29.70
N GLU A 92 39.53 -6.71 -30.62
CA GLU A 92 40.74 -7.55 -30.46
C GLU A 92 41.96 -6.73 -29.95
N GLN A 93 42.92 -7.37 -29.25
CA GLN A 93 44.08 -6.66 -28.66
C GLN A 93 44.77 -5.78 -29.73
N PRO A 94 44.93 -4.47 -29.48
CA PRO A 94 45.58 -3.59 -30.44
C PRO A 94 47.00 -4.08 -30.68
N SER A 95 47.41 -4.11 -31.95
CA SER A 95 48.76 -4.54 -32.31
C SER A 95 49.81 -3.57 -31.73
N PHE A 96 51.01 -4.05 -31.38
CA PHE A 96 52.09 -3.23 -30.80
C PHE A 96 52.40 -1.96 -31.64
N HIS A 97 52.21 -2.04 -32.96
CA HIS A 97 52.39 -0.93 -33.89
C HIS A 97 51.27 0.14 -33.85
N GLU A 98 50.03 -0.25 -33.51
CA GLU A 98 48.90 0.68 -33.32
C GLU A 98 48.97 1.39 -31.96
N LEU A 99 49.56 0.78 -30.95
CA LEU A 99 49.78 1.37 -29.63
C LEU A 99 50.87 2.43 -29.64
N ALA A 100 51.95 2.20 -30.40
CA ALA A 100 53.05 3.15 -30.54
C ALA A 100 52.69 4.44 -31.33
N GLY A 101 51.58 4.42 -32.09
CA GLY A 101 51.08 5.56 -32.87
C GLY A 101 49.95 6.35 -32.21
N ARG A 102 49.46 5.94 -31.02
CA ARG A 102 48.40 6.66 -30.30
C ARG A 102 48.97 7.95 -29.71
N SER A 103 48.37 9.07 -30.09
CA SER A 103 48.66 10.35 -29.45
C SER A 103 48.24 10.30 -27.98
N GLN A 104 48.98 10.94 -27.08
CA GLN A 104 48.62 11.06 -25.66
C GLN A 104 47.20 11.61 -25.48
N TYR A 105 46.79 12.55 -26.34
CA TYR A 105 45.44 13.11 -26.40
C TYR A 105 44.35 12.06 -26.69
N GLU A 106 44.63 11.08 -27.54
CA GLU A 106 43.67 10.01 -27.84
C GLU A 106 43.46 9.12 -26.61
N THR A 107 44.53 8.77 -25.90
CA THR A 107 44.46 7.98 -24.67
C THR A 107 43.66 8.70 -23.58
N GLU A 108 43.81 10.03 -23.45
CA GLU A 108 43.03 10.83 -22.49
C GLU A 108 41.52 10.85 -22.80
N ILE A 109 41.14 10.90 -24.07
CA ILE A 109 39.74 10.83 -24.48
C ILE A 109 39.19 9.40 -24.30
N GLU A 110 40.00 8.36 -24.51
CA GLU A 110 39.63 6.98 -24.18
C GLU A 110 39.34 6.83 -22.66
N TRP A 111 40.15 7.46 -21.80
CA TRP A 111 39.89 7.54 -20.35
C TRP A 111 38.61 8.30 -20.02
N LEU A 112 38.29 9.40 -20.72
CA LEU A 112 37.03 10.12 -20.55
C LEU A 112 35.82 9.24 -20.87
N VAL A 113 35.87 8.49 -21.98
CA VAL A 113 34.80 7.56 -22.38
C VAL A 113 34.61 6.47 -21.33
N VAL A 114 35.71 5.88 -20.84
CA VAL A 114 35.67 4.85 -19.79
C VAL A 114 35.18 5.41 -18.46
N GLY A 115 35.60 6.61 -18.09
CA GLY A 115 35.13 7.30 -16.88
C GLY A 115 33.62 7.54 -16.91
N LYS A 116 33.10 8.07 -18.02
CA LYS A 116 31.65 8.27 -18.18
C LYS A 116 30.88 6.94 -18.20
N ALA A 117 31.41 5.91 -18.88
CA ALA A 117 30.81 4.57 -18.85
C ALA A 117 30.80 3.96 -17.44
N THR A 118 31.85 4.20 -16.65
CA THR A 118 31.97 3.76 -15.26
C THR A 118 30.93 4.43 -14.37
N VAL A 119 30.75 5.76 -14.47
CA VAL A 119 29.72 6.50 -13.71
C VAL A 119 28.31 6.04 -14.07
N GLN A 120 28.03 5.82 -15.35
CA GLN A 120 26.72 5.30 -15.77
C GLN A 120 26.47 3.86 -15.30
N THR A 121 27.50 3.01 -15.33
CA THR A 121 27.42 1.63 -14.82
C THR A 121 27.25 1.61 -13.30
N TYR A 122 27.95 2.48 -12.58
CA TYR A 122 27.81 2.69 -11.15
C TYR A 122 26.39 3.14 -10.78
N GLY A 123 25.85 4.14 -11.48
CA GLY A 123 24.48 4.61 -11.29
C GLY A 123 23.44 3.52 -11.56
N LEU A 124 23.64 2.72 -12.61
CA LEU A 124 22.79 1.56 -12.91
C LEU A 124 22.85 0.51 -11.79
N LEU A 125 24.06 0.18 -11.31
CA LEU A 125 24.27 -0.77 -10.22
C LEU A 125 23.58 -0.32 -8.93
N MET A 126 23.80 0.93 -8.53
CA MET A 126 23.14 1.57 -7.38
C MET A 126 21.61 1.48 -7.51
N ASN A 127 21.06 1.81 -8.68
CA ASN A 127 19.63 1.70 -8.92
C ASN A 127 19.14 0.23 -8.84
N THR A 128 19.91 -0.73 -9.37
CA THR A 128 19.54 -2.15 -9.27
C THR A 128 19.53 -2.64 -7.83
N PHE A 129 20.46 -2.21 -6.97
CA PHE A 129 20.45 -2.58 -5.55
C PHE A 129 19.24 -1.97 -4.82
N LEU A 130 18.97 -0.69 -5.02
CA LEU A 130 17.80 -0.01 -4.44
C LEU A 130 16.48 -0.66 -4.89
N ASP A 131 16.35 -0.96 -6.19
CA ASP A 131 15.16 -1.60 -6.75
C ASP A 131 14.91 -3.00 -6.16
N GLN A 132 15.96 -3.74 -5.80
CA GLN A 132 15.83 -5.07 -5.17
C GLN A 132 15.57 -4.99 -3.65
N ILE A 133 16.00 -3.93 -2.98
CA ILE A 133 15.75 -3.71 -1.54
C ILE A 133 14.25 -3.50 -1.26
N ILE A 134 13.51 -2.89 -2.19
CA ILE A 134 12.08 -2.63 -2.05
C ILE A 134 11.24 -3.92 -1.87
N PRO A 135 11.25 -4.88 -2.81
CA PRO A 135 10.48 -6.12 -2.67
C PRO A 135 10.94 -6.95 -1.46
N LEU A 136 12.24 -6.91 -1.16
CA LEU A 136 12.81 -7.58 0.00
C LEU A 136 12.28 -7.01 1.32
N SER A 137 12.16 -5.69 1.42
CA SER A 137 11.58 -5.00 2.58
C SER A 137 10.08 -5.30 2.74
N ASP A 138 9.34 -5.35 1.63
CA ASP A 138 7.92 -5.73 1.62
C ASP A 138 7.71 -7.17 2.14
N ASP A 139 8.61 -8.10 1.78
CA ASP A 139 8.58 -9.48 2.25
C ASP A 139 9.01 -9.61 3.72
N ILE A 140 10.02 -8.85 4.17
CA ILE A 140 10.41 -8.79 5.60
C ILE A 140 9.25 -8.27 6.45
N TRP A 141 8.52 -7.23 6.01
CA TRP A 141 7.34 -6.72 6.71
C TRP A 141 6.19 -7.72 6.72
N TYR A 142 6.00 -8.47 5.65
CA TYR A 142 5.02 -9.56 5.64
C TYR A 142 5.33 -10.58 6.74
N TRP A 143 6.59 -11.01 6.85
CA TRP A 143 7.00 -11.93 7.91
C TRP A 143 6.90 -11.33 9.31
N ASP A 144 7.18 -10.03 9.46
CA ASP A 144 6.97 -9.30 10.73
C ASP A 144 5.50 -9.28 11.14
N ASP A 145 4.58 -9.02 10.19
CA ASP A 145 3.13 -9.05 10.44
C ASP A 145 2.63 -10.50 10.75
N VAL A 146 3.23 -11.53 10.14
CA VAL A 146 2.93 -12.95 10.44
C VAL A 146 3.48 -13.36 11.82
N LEU A 147 4.66 -12.88 12.20
CA LEU A 147 5.30 -13.20 13.47
C LEU A 147 4.80 -12.33 14.63
N GLY A 148 4.23 -11.17 14.35
CA GLY A 148 3.71 -10.22 15.34
C GLY A 148 2.39 -10.64 15.98
N SER A 149 1.63 -11.56 15.38
CA SER A 149 0.39 -12.09 15.96
C SER A 149 0.32 -13.61 15.90
N TYR A 150 -0.15 -14.21 16.99
CA TYR A 150 -0.37 -15.66 17.04
C TYR A 150 -1.46 -16.09 16.06
N TRP A 151 -2.47 -15.23 15.83
CA TRP A 151 -3.54 -15.48 14.86
C TRP A 151 -3.02 -15.46 13.42
N SER A 152 -2.15 -14.52 13.06
CA SER A 152 -1.56 -14.47 11.71
C SER A 152 -0.59 -15.63 11.46
N SER A 153 0.19 -16.02 12.48
CA SER A 153 1.01 -17.24 12.45
C SER A 153 0.16 -18.51 12.26
N ALA A 154 -0.93 -18.65 13.02
CA ALA A 154 -1.86 -19.78 12.88
C ALA A 154 -2.49 -19.79 11.49
N LEU A 155 -2.98 -18.65 11.00
CA LEU A 155 -3.57 -18.52 9.68
C LEU A 155 -2.56 -18.86 8.56
N TYR A 156 -1.29 -18.45 8.70
CA TYR A 156 -0.23 -18.85 7.78
C TYR A 156 0.00 -20.38 7.78
N THR A 157 0.00 -21.02 8.95
CA THR A 157 0.15 -22.48 9.03
C THR A 157 -1.01 -23.24 8.40
N VAL A 158 -2.23 -22.72 8.51
CA VAL A 158 -3.39 -23.28 7.83
C VAL A 158 -3.29 -23.04 6.33
N GLN A 159 -2.90 -21.83 5.90
CA GLN A 159 -2.72 -21.49 4.48
C GLN A 159 -1.69 -22.37 3.77
N THR A 160 -0.58 -22.69 4.44
CA THR A 160 0.50 -23.53 3.87
C THR A 160 0.28 -25.03 4.06
N SER A 161 -0.74 -25.44 4.84
CA SER A 161 -1.00 -26.84 5.14
C SER A 161 -1.24 -27.73 3.92
N PRO A 162 -1.97 -27.32 2.84
CA PRO A 162 -2.23 -28.21 1.71
C PRO A 162 -0.96 -28.49 0.90
N VAL A 163 -0.13 -27.48 0.68
CA VAL A 163 1.16 -27.62 -0.03
C VAL A 163 2.10 -28.54 0.75
N ARG A 164 2.12 -28.41 2.08
CA ARG A 164 2.92 -29.28 2.96
C ARG A 164 2.39 -30.71 2.99
N MET A 165 1.07 -30.90 2.97
CA MET A 165 0.47 -32.24 2.87
C MET A 165 0.77 -32.88 1.50
N TRP A 166 0.75 -32.11 0.43
CA TRP A 166 1.14 -32.58 -0.90
C TRP A 166 2.60 -33.03 -0.94
N GLY A 167 3.53 -32.19 -0.45
CA GLY A 167 4.96 -32.55 -0.35
C GLY A 167 5.16 -33.80 0.49
N TRP A 168 4.55 -33.87 1.68
CA TRP A 168 4.59 -35.06 2.52
C TRP A 168 4.02 -36.31 1.84
N SER A 169 2.91 -36.19 1.09
CA SER A 169 2.33 -37.31 0.34
C SER A 169 3.23 -37.76 -0.81
N TRP A 170 3.95 -36.83 -1.43
CA TRP A 170 4.93 -37.11 -2.46
C TRP A 170 6.17 -37.79 -1.88
N ASP A 171 6.67 -37.33 -0.74
CA ASP A 171 7.80 -37.94 -0.04
C ASP A 171 7.49 -39.39 0.35
N ILE A 172 6.27 -39.63 0.86
CA ILE A 172 5.79 -40.99 1.14
C ILE A 172 5.67 -41.82 -0.13
N TYR A 173 5.16 -41.23 -1.21
CA TYR A 173 5.06 -41.91 -2.50
C TYR A 173 6.44 -42.30 -3.04
N ALA A 174 7.41 -41.38 -3.02
CA ALA A 174 8.78 -41.62 -3.44
C ALA A 174 9.47 -42.68 -2.57
N GLU A 175 9.34 -42.59 -1.24
CA GLU A 175 9.86 -43.60 -0.30
C GLU A 175 9.22 -44.98 -0.52
N SER A 176 7.90 -45.01 -0.78
CA SER A 176 7.17 -46.26 -1.07
C SER A 176 7.60 -46.90 -2.39
N LEU A 177 7.90 -46.08 -3.40
CA LEU A 177 8.39 -46.52 -4.70
C LEU A 177 9.81 -47.09 -4.58
N GLU A 178 10.68 -46.43 -3.81
CA GLU A 178 12.04 -46.90 -3.57
C GLU A 178 12.05 -48.22 -2.77
N ARG A 179 11.20 -48.34 -1.74
CA ARG A 179 11.01 -49.60 -0.99
C ARG A 179 10.47 -50.71 -1.90
N PHE A 180 9.53 -50.39 -2.79
CA PHE A 180 8.99 -51.34 -3.76
C PHE A 180 10.05 -51.82 -4.76
N ASP A 181 10.90 -50.92 -5.28
CA ASP A 181 11.99 -51.28 -6.19
C ASP A 181 13.04 -52.17 -5.49
N ARG A 182 13.38 -51.88 -4.23
CA ARG A 182 14.26 -52.76 -3.42
C ARG A 182 13.68 -54.17 -3.28
N LEU A 183 12.41 -54.30 -2.95
CA LEU A 183 11.75 -55.61 -2.82
C LEU A 183 11.67 -56.36 -4.16
N ARG A 184 11.45 -55.64 -5.26
CA ARG A 184 11.46 -56.22 -6.61
C ARG A 184 12.84 -56.77 -6.98
N LYS A 185 13.91 -56.06 -6.63
CA LYS A 185 15.30 -56.51 -6.82
C LYS A 185 15.60 -57.74 -5.97
N LEU A 186 15.19 -57.75 -4.70
CA LEU A 186 15.36 -58.90 -3.80
C LEU A 186 14.61 -60.14 -4.30
N ARG A 187 13.37 -59.99 -4.78
CA ARG A 187 12.62 -61.11 -5.40
C ARG A 187 13.31 -61.62 -6.66
N LYS A 188 13.83 -60.73 -7.51
CA LYS A 188 14.56 -61.11 -8.73
C LYS A 188 15.86 -61.87 -8.40
N ALA A 189 16.54 -61.48 -7.32
CA ALA A 189 17.73 -62.17 -6.81
C ALA A 189 17.38 -63.55 -6.22
N SER A 190 16.32 -63.66 -5.41
CA SER A 190 15.86 -64.94 -4.86
C SER A 190 15.37 -65.91 -5.96
N SER A 191 14.74 -65.41 -7.02
CA SER A 191 14.37 -66.25 -8.17
C SER A 191 15.57 -66.63 -9.07
N ALA A 192 16.71 -65.94 -8.94
CA ALA A 192 17.93 -66.34 -9.63
C ALA A 192 18.66 -67.45 -8.86
N ASP A 193 18.69 -67.38 -7.52
CA ASP A 193 19.21 -68.46 -6.66
C ASP A 193 18.39 -69.75 -6.77
N GLU A 194 17.05 -69.67 -6.89
CA GLU A 194 16.19 -70.85 -7.05
C GLU A 194 16.38 -71.59 -8.40
N ILE A 195 16.93 -70.94 -9.42
CA ILE A 195 17.19 -71.56 -10.72
C ILE A 195 18.54 -72.32 -10.70
N ASP A 196 19.48 -71.90 -9.85
CA ASP A 196 20.78 -72.57 -9.70
C ASP A 196 20.75 -73.78 -8.76
N ASP A 197 19.75 -73.89 -7.86
CA ASP A 197 19.61 -75.03 -6.92
C ASP A 197 18.71 -76.18 -7.46
N ALA A 198 18.02 -75.98 -8.59
CA ALA A 198 17.19 -77.00 -9.24
C ALA A 198 17.98 -78.01 -10.10
N GLY A 199 19.31 -77.96 -10.06
CA GLY A 199 20.18 -78.86 -10.82
C GLY A 199 21.37 -79.32 -9.99
N ILE A 200 21.20 -80.38 -9.19
CA ILE A 200 22.15 -81.50 -8.99
C ILE A 200 21.57 -82.45 -7.93
N GLY A 201 21.36 -83.71 -8.34
CA GLY A 201 21.22 -84.84 -7.41
C GLY A 201 20.55 -86.09 -7.99
N PRO A 202 21.30 -87.02 -8.61
CA PRO A 202 20.80 -88.34 -8.99
C PRO A 202 21.27 -89.48 -8.05
N TYR A 203 20.33 -90.39 -7.78
CA TYR A 203 20.46 -91.87 -7.69
C TYR A 203 21.08 -92.60 -6.46
N GLY A 204 20.35 -93.67 -6.08
CA GLY A 204 20.84 -94.92 -5.45
C GLY A 204 20.16 -95.23 -4.11
N SER A 205 19.12 -96.07 -3.97
CA SER A 205 18.90 -97.50 -4.26
C SER A 205 18.83 -98.35 -2.97
N ASP A 206 17.73 -99.10 -2.90
CA ASP A 206 17.52 -100.43 -2.29
C ASP A 206 17.23 -100.63 -0.78
N SER A 207 16.14 -101.40 -0.59
CA SER A 207 15.88 -102.52 0.34
C SER A 207 14.69 -102.41 1.32
N GLU A 208 13.59 -103.04 0.88
CA GLU A 208 12.68 -104.03 1.53
C GLU A 208 12.25 -104.00 3.01
N GLN A 209 10.91 -104.14 3.17
CA GLN A 209 10.09 -104.89 4.16
C GLN A 209 10.13 -104.45 5.64
N GLU A 210 9.02 -104.20 6.36
CA GLU A 210 7.98 -105.18 6.74
C GLU A 210 6.70 -104.51 7.33
N GLN A 211 5.55 -105.08 6.93
CA GLN A 211 4.21 -105.31 7.52
C GLN A 211 3.55 -104.54 8.72
N ASN A 212 2.20 -104.54 8.57
CA ASN A 212 1.05 -104.43 9.51
C ASN A 212 0.51 -103.03 9.83
N GLN A 213 -0.68 -102.62 9.36
CA GLN A 213 -2.08 -103.11 9.49
C GLN A 213 -2.79 -102.59 10.74
N ASP A 214 -3.79 -101.71 10.51
CA ASP A 214 -5.12 -101.60 11.16
C ASP A 214 -5.77 -100.27 10.69
N GLN A 215 -6.79 -100.27 9.82
CA GLN A 215 -8.23 -100.29 10.14
C GLN A 215 -8.63 -99.42 11.35
N ASP A 216 -9.36 -98.33 11.14
CA ASP A 216 -10.83 -98.31 11.23
C ASP A 216 -11.41 -96.94 10.82
N THR A 217 -12.69 -97.01 10.55
CA THR A 217 -13.66 -96.23 9.79
C THR A 217 -14.20 -94.95 10.44
N GLY A 218 -14.85 -94.12 9.60
CA GLY A 218 -16.16 -93.58 9.99
C GLY A 218 -16.51 -92.15 9.60
N LYS A 219 -17.33 -92.03 8.53
CA LYS A 219 -18.51 -91.14 8.37
C LYS A 219 -18.29 -89.65 8.11
N ASP A 220 -19.10 -88.92 7.33
CA ASP A 220 -20.21 -89.19 6.41
C ASP A 220 -20.54 -87.84 5.72
N HIS A 221 -20.98 -87.89 4.45
CA HIS A 221 -21.91 -86.97 3.76
C HIS A 221 -21.60 -85.46 3.65
N ALA A 222 -21.93 -84.72 2.58
CA ALA A 222 -22.52 -84.94 1.27
C ALA A 222 -22.48 -83.61 0.49
N GLN A 223 -22.52 -83.70 -0.86
CA GLN A 223 -23.16 -82.77 -1.83
C GLN A 223 -22.68 -81.29 -1.87
N ALA A 224 -22.50 -80.61 -3.01
CA ALA A 224 -22.88 -80.78 -4.42
C ALA A 224 -21.88 -79.91 -5.24
N GLN A 225 -21.42 -80.34 -6.43
CA GLN A 225 -21.94 -79.92 -7.75
C GLN A 225 -22.18 -78.39 -7.86
N ASP A 226 -21.68 -77.65 -8.85
CA ASP A 226 -21.21 -78.01 -10.18
C ASP A 226 -20.55 -76.77 -10.85
N GLN A 227 -19.92 -76.98 -12.00
CA GLN A 227 -19.55 -76.00 -13.05
C GLN A 227 -18.21 -75.23 -12.94
N SER A 228 -17.13 -75.98 -13.23
CA SER A 228 -16.11 -75.56 -14.22
C SER A 228 -16.65 -76.02 -15.60
N SER A 229 -16.57 -75.31 -16.72
CA SER A 229 -15.38 -74.75 -17.33
C SER A 229 -15.76 -73.94 -18.58
N ASN A 230 -15.52 -72.64 -18.60
CA ASN A 230 -15.13 -71.94 -19.85
C ASN A 230 -14.44 -70.61 -19.50
N ALA A 231 -13.21 -70.69 -18.98
CA ALA A 231 -12.36 -69.53 -18.78
C ALA A 231 -11.35 -69.45 -19.93
N GLY A 232 -11.68 -68.63 -20.93
CA GLY A 232 -10.75 -68.21 -21.96
C GLY A 232 -9.50 -67.58 -21.35
N HIS A 233 -8.40 -67.74 -22.08
CA HIS A 233 -7.11 -67.06 -21.94
C HIS A 233 -7.25 -65.55 -21.66
N ARG A 234 -7.49 -65.16 -20.41
CA ARG A 234 -7.33 -63.79 -19.93
C ARG A 234 -5.98 -63.70 -19.24
N SER A 235 -4.95 -63.48 -20.07
CA SER A 235 -3.59 -63.00 -19.78
C SER A 235 -3.13 -63.00 -18.30
N PRO A 236 -2.19 -63.87 -17.87
CA PRO A 236 -1.61 -63.90 -16.51
C PRO A 236 -0.92 -62.58 -16.10
N LEU A 237 -0.65 -61.70 -17.06
CA LEU A 237 -0.14 -60.34 -16.85
C LEU A 237 -1.12 -59.46 -16.05
N ARG A 238 -2.44 -59.62 -16.22
CA ARG A 238 -3.41 -58.81 -15.48
C ARG A 238 -3.49 -59.23 -14.02
N ASP A 239 -3.36 -60.52 -13.74
CA ASP A 239 -3.36 -61.06 -12.39
C ASP A 239 -2.05 -60.76 -11.66
N SER A 240 -0.90 -60.80 -12.36
CA SER A 240 0.39 -60.39 -11.79
C SER A 240 0.43 -58.89 -11.46
N LEU A 241 -0.11 -58.05 -12.34
CA LEU A 241 -0.19 -56.61 -12.11
C LEU A 241 -1.10 -56.31 -10.92
N SER A 242 -2.29 -56.91 -10.85
CA SER A 242 -3.22 -56.68 -9.72
C SER A 242 -2.61 -57.10 -8.37
N THR A 243 -1.81 -58.17 -8.35
CA THR A 243 -1.10 -58.64 -7.16
C THR A 243 0.02 -57.67 -6.77
N GLN A 244 0.80 -57.17 -7.73
CA GLN A 244 1.81 -56.13 -7.51
C GLN A 244 1.21 -54.83 -6.98
N TRP A 245 0.06 -54.41 -7.52
CA TRP A 245 -0.67 -53.23 -7.05
C TRP A 245 -1.19 -53.41 -5.62
N ARG A 246 -1.74 -54.58 -5.27
CA ARG A 246 -2.17 -54.87 -3.89
C ARG A 246 -1.00 -54.84 -2.90
N GLN A 247 0.16 -55.35 -3.29
CA GLN A 247 1.39 -55.28 -2.48
C GLN A 247 1.85 -53.83 -2.31
N PHE A 248 1.89 -53.04 -3.37
CA PHE A 248 2.19 -51.61 -3.30
C PHE A 248 1.22 -50.86 -2.37
N TYR A 249 -0.09 -51.07 -2.51
CA TYR A 249 -1.08 -50.46 -1.62
C TYR A 249 -0.94 -50.93 -0.16
N SER A 250 -0.55 -52.17 0.08
CA SER A 250 -0.30 -52.66 1.44
C SER A 250 0.93 -52.01 2.07
N ILE A 251 1.98 -51.74 1.28
CA ILE A 251 3.19 -51.03 1.73
C ILE A 251 2.87 -49.55 2.01
N VAL A 252 2.13 -48.88 1.12
CA VAL A 252 1.66 -47.51 1.33
C VAL A 252 0.76 -47.42 2.55
N ARG A 253 -0.14 -48.39 2.74
CA ARG A 253 -1.01 -48.46 3.92
C ARG A 253 -0.21 -48.71 5.19
N ALA A 254 0.81 -49.56 5.16
CA ALA A 254 1.70 -49.82 6.28
C ALA A 254 2.54 -48.58 6.62
N SER A 255 3.12 -47.90 5.62
CA SER A 255 3.91 -46.68 5.82
C SER A 255 3.08 -45.51 6.33
N ILE A 256 1.81 -45.43 5.92
CA ILE A 256 0.84 -44.48 6.46
C ILE A 256 0.50 -44.88 7.90
N ALA A 257 0.06 -46.12 8.15
CA ALA A 257 -0.38 -46.59 9.47
C ALA A 257 0.70 -46.49 10.56
N GLU A 258 1.97 -46.74 10.22
CA GLU A 258 3.12 -46.54 11.12
C GLU A 258 3.32 -45.07 11.52
N ARG A 259 2.82 -44.11 10.72
CA ARG A 259 3.05 -42.66 10.90
C ARG A 259 1.80 -41.83 11.27
N THR A 260 0.57 -42.32 11.11
CA THR A 260 -0.54 -41.43 10.71
C THR A 260 -1.51 -40.91 11.77
N ILE A 261 -1.55 -41.33 13.05
CA ILE A 261 -2.68 -40.87 13.92
C ILE A 261 -2.27 -40.21 15.24
N THR A 262 -1.46 -40.87 16.06
CA THR A 262 -0.99 -40.30 17.35
C THR A 262 0.04 -39.19 17.15
N ASP A 263 0.93 -39.37 16.18
CA ASP A 263 1.92 -38.37 15.77
C ASP A 263 1.30 -37.17 15.04
N LEU A 264 0.24 -37.38 14.27
CA LEU A 264 -0.46 -36.32 13.55
C LEU A 264 -1.13 -35.34 14.52
N ARG A 265 -1.78 -35.87 15.58
CA ARG A 265 -2.42 -35.05 16.63
C ARG A 265 -1.39 -34.26 17.45
N ARG A 266 -0.26 -34.87 17.83
CA ARG A 266 0.85 -34.16 18.52
C ARG A 266 1.54 -33.14 17.60
N ARG A 267 1.69 -33.44 16.31
CA ARG A 267 2.33 -32.53 15.32
C ARG A 267 1.46 -31.38 14.86
N VAL A 268 0.13 -31.49 14.84
CA VAL A 268 -0.74 -30.35 14.46
C VAL A 268 -0.61 -29.20 15.46
N VAL A 269 -0.49 -29.50 16.76
CA VAL A 269 -0.23 -28.49 17.81
C VAL A 269 1.23 -27.99 17.76
N SER A 270 2.19 -28.83 17.39
CA SER A 270 3.60 -28.43 17.21
C SER A 270 3.86 -27.65 15.90
N ARG A 271 2.96 -27.70 14.92
CA ARG A 271 3.14 -27.08 13.59
C ARG A 271 3.04 -25.56 13.57
N VAL A 272 2.36 -24.92 14.53
CA VAL A 272 2.44 -23.45 14.67
C VAL A 272 3.85 -23.02 15.09
N GLY A 273 4.48 -23.81 15.97
CA GLY A 273 5.89 -23.62 16.37
C GLY A 273 6.87 -23.85 15.21
N ILE A 274 6.70 -24.94 14.47
CA ILE A 274 7.53 -25.24 13.28
C ILE A 274 7.34 -24.18 12.19
N GLY A 275 6.09 -23.76 11.94
CA GLY A 275 5.78 -22.70 10.99
C GLY A 275 6.38 -21.35 11.38
N ARG A 276 6.38 -20.99 12.67
CA ARG A 276 7.10 -19.81 13.18
C ARG A 276 8.60 -19.95 13.08
N ALA A 277 9.16 -21.12 13.37
CA ALA A 277 10.60 -21.35 13.26
C ALA A 277 11.07 -21.23 11.80
N GLU A 278 10.31 -21.78 10.86
CA GLU A 278 10.54 -21.62 9.42
C GLU A 278 10.39 -20.15 8.98
N ALA A 279 9.32 -19.48 9.42
CA ALA A 279 9.11 -18.05 9.12
C ALA A 279 10.25 -17.18 9.68
N ARG A 280 10.79 -17.49 10.87
CA ARG A 280 11.96 -16.82 11.44
C ARG A 280 13.21 -17.06 10.61
N ARG A 281 13.46 -18.29 10.18
CA ARG A 281 14.59 -18.62 9.29
C ARG A 281 14.48 -17.84 7.98
N LYS A 282 13.33 -17.92 7.30
CA LYS A 282 13.06 -17.16 6.06
C LYS A 282 13.21 -15.65 6.24
N GLN A 283 12.68 -15.10 7.33
CA GLN A 283 12.84 -13.67 7.62
C GLN A 283 14.31 -13.30 7.86
N HIS A 284 15.05 -14.14 8.58
CA HIS A 284 16.46 -13.92 8.86
C HIS A 284 17.30 -13.99 7.57
N ASP A 285 17.02 -14.94 6.69
CA ASP A 285 17.73 -15.07 5.41
C ASP A 285 17.45 -13.88 4.48
N LEU A 286 16.21 -13.37 4.45
CA LEU A 286 15.87 -12.14 3.73
C LEU A 286 16.52 -10.90 4.34
N ARG A 287 16.64 -10.83 5.67
CA ARG A 287 17.35 -9.73 6.34
C ARG A 287 18.84 -9.76 6.05
N LYS A 288 19.48 -10.93 6.11
CA LYS A 288 20.87 -11.11 5.72
C LYS A 288 21.12 -10.67 4.28
N LEU A 289 20.26 -11.09 3.35
CA LEU A 289 20.35 -10.69 1.94
C LEU A 289 20.18 -9.17 1.75
N ARG A 290 19.30 -8.55 2.55
CA ARG A 290 19.10 -7.10 2.53
C ARG A 290 20.32 -6.38 3.07
N GLU A 291 20.86 -6.86 4.18
CA GLU A 291 22.04 -6.32 4.83
C GLU A 291 23.24 -6.44 3.90
N SER A 292 23.48 -7.57 3.23
CA SER A 292 24.57 -7.71 2.26
C SER A 292 24.42 -6.77 1.06
N ALA A 293 23.20 -6.61 0.52
CA ALA A 293 22.93 -5.67 -0.56
C ALA A 293 23.11 -4.21 -0.12
N ALA A 294 22.71 -3.88 1.12
CA ALA A 294 22.90 -2.56 1.70
C ALA A 294 24.37 -2.27 2.02
N THR A 295 25.12 -3.23 2.57
CA THR A 295 26.57 -3.08 2.79
C THR A 295 27.30 -2.91 1.47
N GLY A 296 26.98 -3.68 0.43
CA GLY A 296 27.51 -3.45 -0.91
C GLY A 296 27.20 -2.06 -1.46
N LEU A 297 25.99 -1.54 -1.19
CA LEU A 297 25.60 -0.16 -1.53
C LEU A 297 26.43 0.89 -0.79
N GLY A 298 26.66 0.67 0.51
CA GLY A 298 27.43 1.56 1.37
C GLY A 298 28.92 1.59 1.00
N ILE A 299 29.50 0.43 0.69
CA ILE A 299 30.89 0.32 0.18
C ILE A 299 31.02 1.05 -1.15
N LEU A 300 30.06 0.87 -2.07
CA LEU A 300 30.04 1.58 -3.35
C LEU A 300 30.00 3.10 -3.16
N MET A 301 29.20 3.59 -2.22
CA MET A 301 29.03 5.02 -2.00
C MET A 301 30.17 5.66 -1.22
N GLY A 302 30.77 4.93 -0.28
CA GLY A 302 31.87 5.43 0.53
C GLY A 302 33.23 5.36 -0.17
N GLU A 303 33.51 4.27 -0.91
CA GLU A 303 34.83 3.99 -1.50
C GLU A 303 34.85 4.05 -3.04
N GLY A 304 33.70 3.93 -3.71
CA GLY A 304 33.63 3.70 -5.16
C GLY A 304 34.12 4.87 -6.01
N LEU A 305 33.45 6.03 -5.95
CA LEU A 305 33.75 7.19 -6.81
C LEU A 305 33.80 8.49 -6.01
N ASN A 306 34.43 8.47 -4.84
CA ASN A 306 34.58 9.67 -4.03
C ASN A 306 35.82 10.46 -4.49
N PHE A 307 35.63 11.35 -5.46
CA PHE A 307 36.65 12.32 -5.85
C PHE A 307 36.78 13.35 -4.72
N GLY A 308 37.68 13.09 -3.77
CA GLY A 308 37.99 14.05 -2.72
C GLY A 308 38.41 15.39 -3.32
N THR A 309 38.11 16.49 -2.62
CA THR A 309 38.67 17.81 -2.93
C THR A 309 40.16 17.82 -2.58
N THR A 310 40.98 17.13 -3.35
CA THR A 310 42.44 17.26 -3.27
C THR A 310 42.84 18.38 -4.22
N GLU A 311 43.35 19.47 -3.65
CA GLU A 311 43.78 20.68 -4.37
C GLU A 311 45.14 20.51 -5.09
N ASP A 312 45.64 19.28 -5.23
CA ASP A 312 46.98 19.01 -5.74
C ASP A 312 47.00 18.62 -7.23
N GLY A 313 48.02 19.11 -7.94
CA GLY A 313 48.22 18.94 -9.39
C GLY A 313 48.38 17.50 -9.91
N ASN A 314 48.28 16.47 -9.06
CA ASN A 314 48.31 15.05 -9.44
C ASN A 314 46.92 14.43 -9.62
N SER A 315 45.87 15.27 -9.65
CA SER A 315 44.45 14.87 -9.72
C SER A 315 44.09 13.92 -10.88
N GLY A 316 44.78 14.02 -12.02
CA GLY A 316 44.52 13.20 -13.21
C GLY A 316 44.85 11.71 -13.01
N HIS A 317 46.02 11.39 -12.44
CA HIS A 317 46.40 10.00 -12.16
C HIS A 317 45.58 9.44 -11.01
N GLU A 318 45.30 10.22 -9.96
CA GLU A 318 44.44 9.80 -8.86
C GLU A 318 43.02 9.44 -9.33
N GLY A 319 42.42 10.25 -10.21
CA GLY A 319 41.12 9.95 -10.82
C GLY A 319 41.11 8.64 -11.63
N LYS A 320 42.14 8.41 -12.45
CA LYS A 320 42.32 7.13 -13.18
C LYS A 320 42.42 5.95 -12.20
N ARG A 321 43.14 6.14 -11.09
CA ARG A 321 43.30 5.10 -10.07
C ARG A 321 41.99 4.77 -9.35
N LEU A 322 41.18 5.78 -9.06
CA LEU A 322 39.85 5.63 -8.46
C LEU A 322 38.90 4.90 -9.42
N LEU A 323 38.93 5.22 -10.72
CA LEU A 323 38.13 4.52 -11.72
C LEU A 323 38.43 3.02 -11.76
N GLU A 324 39.72 2.65 -11.80
CA GLU A 324 40.15 1.24 -11.78
C GLU A 324 39.63 0.50 -10.53
N ARG A 325 39.81 1.10 -9.35
CA ARG A 325 39.35 0.52 -8.08
C ARG A 325 37.83 0.42 -8.02
N SER A 326 37.10 1.41 -8.55
CA SER A 326 35.64 1.43 -8.60
C SER A 326 35.08 0.29 -9.47
N VAL A 327 35.68 0.03 -10.63
CA VAL A 327 35.27 -1.04 -11.55
C VAL A 327 35.55 -2.41 -10.93
N ALA A 328 36.69 -2.56 -10.26
CA ALA A 328 37.02 -3.77 -9.51
C ALA A 328 36.03 -4.04 -8.38
N LEU A 329 35.75 -3.02 -7.59
CA LEU A 329 34.80 -3.06 -6.48
C LEU A 329 33.38 -3.43 -6.97
N MET A 330 32.93 -2.86 -8.10
CA MET A 330 31.63 -3.22 -8.70
C MET A 330 31.57 -4.71 -9.10
N ASP A 331 32.64 -5.26 -9.68
CA ASP A 331 32.71 -6.66 -10.09
C ASP A 331 32.76 -7.60 -8.87
N VAL A 332 33.62 -7.32 -7.89
CA VAL A 332 33.77 -8.14 -6.67
C VAL A 332 32.46 -8.15 -5.87
N ILE A 333 31.80 -7.01 -5.66
CA ILE A 333 30.51 -6.93 -4.96
C ILE A 333 29.44 -7.77 -5.68
N LEU A 334 29.35 -7.69 -7.01
CA LEU A 334 28.39 -8.48 -7.79
C LEU A 334 28.65 -9.99 -7.74
N ARG A 335 29.89 -10.40 -7.45
CA ARG A 335 30.26 -11.81 -7.26
C ARG A 335 29.97 -12.27 -5.83
N GLN A 336 30.40 -11.51 -4.82
CA GLN A 336 30.27 -11.88 -3.41
C GLN A 336 28.81 -11.91 -2.92
N THR A 337 27.97 -11.01 -3.44
CA THR A 337 26.52 -10.98 -3.12
C THR A 337 25.73 -12.19 -3.67
N ARG A 338 26.36 -13.08 -4.46
CA ARG A 338 25.72 -14.32 -4.93
C ARG A 338 25.69 -15.42 -3.85
N VAL A 339 26.48 -15.30 -2.79
CA VAL A 339 26.61 -16.31 -1.73
C VAL A 339 25.89 -15.83 -0.46
N LEU A 340 24.84 -16.54 -0.04
CA LEU A 340 24.06 -16.19 1.17
C LEU A 340 24.77 -16.46 2.50
N ASP A 341 25.92 -17.14 2.46
CA ASP A 341 26.54 -17.74 3.65
C ASP A 341 27.61 -16.85 4.30
N ILE A 342 27.91 -15.70 3.70
CA ILE A 342 28.93 -14.77 4.23
C ILE A 342 28.28 -13.91 5.31
N ASP A 343 28.89 -13.88 6.51
CA ASP A 343 28.45 -12.97 7.56
C ASP A 343 28.70 -11.51 7.16
N VAL A 344 27.84 -10.60 7.59
CA VAL A 344 27.88 -9.19 7.15
C VAL A 344 29.17 -8.49 7.56
N SER A 345 29.81 -8.92 8.66
CA SER A 345 31.11 -8.39 9.10
C SER A 345 32.27 -8.90 8.23
N GLU A 346 32.26 -10.19 7.91
CA GLU A 346 33.25 -10.83 7.03
C GLU A 346 33.08 -10.42 5.56
N TYR A 347 31.90 -9.91 5.19
CA TYR A 347 31.61 -9.46 3.83
C TYR A 347 32.46 -8.25 3.44
N GLU A 348 32.64 -7.26 4.33
CA GLU A 348 33.48 -6.08 4.05
C GLU A 348 34.92 -6.51 3.78
N ASP A 349 35.50 -7.31 4.70
CA ASP A 349 36.87 -7.82 4.58
C ASP A 349 37.08 -8.66 3.32
N LYS A 350 36.11 -9.53 2.96
CA LYS A 350 36.16 -10.34 1.73
C LYS A 350 36.05 -9.51 0.46
N VAL A 351 35.28 -8.42 0.49
CA VAL A 351 35.19 -7.50 -0.66
C VAL A 351 36.50 -6.74 -0.82
N PHE A 352 37.09 -6.23 0.26
CA PHE A 352 38.38 -5.51 0.18
C PHE A 352 39.53 -6.45 -0.18
N ALA A 353 39.64 -7.62 0.46
CA ALA A 353 40.63 -8.63 0.08
C ALA A 353 40.47 -9.06 -1.37
N GLY A 354 39.25 -9.25 -1.86
CA GLY A 354 38.99 -9.58 -3.26
C GLY A 354 39.34 -8.46 -4.25
N VAL A 355 39.36 -7.19 -3.82
CA VAL A 355 39.82 -6.06 -4.63
C VAL A 355 41.34 -5.92 -4.58
N ASP A 356 41.97 -6.22 -3.45
CA ASP A 356 43.43 -6.17 -3.29
C ASP A 356 44.13 -7.36 -3.99
N GLU A 357 43.48 -8.52 -4.05
CA GLU A 357 43.94 -9.73 -4.75
C GLU A 357 43.68 -9.70 -6.27
N ASP A 358 43.03 -8.66 -6.81
CA ASP A 358 42.72 -8.59 -8.24
C ASP A 358 44.03 -8.52 -9.06
N PRO A 359 44.32 -9.51 -9.93
CA PRO A 359 45.59 -9.60 -10.64
C PRO A 359 45.81 -8.41 -11.58
N GLU A 360 44.74 -7.82 -12.12
CA GLU A 360 44.77 -6.62 -12.97
C GLU A 360 45.07 -5.33 -12.18
N LEU A 361 44.76 -5.29 -10.87
CA LEU A 361 45.11 -4.19 -9.97
C LEU A 361 46.51 -4.36 -9.34
N SER A 362 46.99 -5.60 -9.20
CA SER A 362 48.31 -5.93 -8.63
C SER A 362 49.45 -5.85 -9.65
N MET A 363 49.20 -6.00 -10.96
CA MET A 363 50.19 -5.78 -12.04
C MET A 363 50.62 -4.30 -12.22
N ARG A 364 50.25 -3.44 -11.25
CA ARG A 364 50.26 -1.98 -11.31
C ARG A 364 51.61 -1.32 -11.00
N ALA A 365 52.65 -2.08 -10.71
CA ALA A 365 53.91 -1.54 -10.18
C ALA A 365 55.07 -1.41 -11.19
N GLU A 366 55.07 -2.09 -12.34
CA GLU A 366 56.35 -2.28 -13.07
C GLU A 366 56.46 -1.76 -14.51
N ASP A 367 55.39 -1.46 -15.28
CA ASP A 367 55.55 -1.08 -16.70
C ASP A 367 54.72 0.14 -17.18
N SER A 368 55.43 1.19 -17.62
CA SER A 368 54.88 2.46 -18.16
C SER A 368 54.25 2.34 -19.55
N LEU A 369 54.64 1.32 -20.33
CA LEU A 369 54.12 1.08 -21.69
C LEU A 369 52.70 0.51 -21.72
N LEU A 370 52.21 0.02 -20.58
CA LEU A 370 50.84 -0.52 -20.43
C LEU A 370 49.78 0.57 -20.21
N GLU A 371 50.16 1.84 -20.01
CA GLU A 371 49.19 2.93 -19.75
C GLU A 371 48.19 3.16 -20.89
N SER A 372 48.59 2.87 -22.13
CA SER A 372 47.71 3.00 -23.31
C SER A 372 46.72 1.83 -23.47
N GLU A 373 46.96 0.68 -22.83
CA GLU A 373 46.05 -0.49 -22.88
C GLU A 373 45.01 -0.50 -21.74
N ARG A 374 45.27 0.19 -20.63
CA ARG A 374 44.40 0.26 -19.44
C ARG A 374 42.94 0.64 -19.72
N PRO A 375 42.61 1.68 -20.52
CA PRO A 375 41.20 2.03 -20.75
C PRO A 375 40.45 0.92 -21.52
N ALA A 376 41.12 0.18 -22.40
CA ALA A 376 40.52 -0.92 -23.14
C ALA A 376 40.19 -2.12 -22.22
N VAL A 377 41.09 -2.45 -21.28
CA VAL A 377 40.86 -3.51 -20.28
C VAL A 377 39.66 -3.17 -19.38
N LEU A 378 39.60 -1.93 -18.88
CA LEU A 378 38.46 -1.45 -18.09
C LEU A 378 37.15 -1.45 -18.87
N ALA A 379 37.17 -1.03 -20.14
CA ALA A 379 36.00 -1.06 -21.02
C ALA A 379 35.44 -2.50 -21.19
N ARG A 380 36.33 -3.50 -21.39
CA ARG A 380 35.94 -4.91 -21.46
C ARG A 380 35.39 -5.42 -20.12
N ARG A 381 35.97 -5.01 -18.99
CA ARG A 381 35.48 -5.38 -17.65
C ARG A 381 34.10 -4.80 -17.38
N ILE A 382 33.87 -3.53 -17.71
CA ILE A 382 32.55 -2.89 -17.63
C ILE A 382 31.54 -3.62 -18.52
N LEU A 383 31.93 -4.00 -19.74
CA LEU A 383 31.08 -4.78 -20.64
C LEU A 383 30.67 -6.13 -20.01
N LYS A 384 31.61 -6.85 -19.40
CA LYS A 384 31.36 -8.11 -18.67
C LYS A 384 30.42 -7.92 -17.47
N ILE A 385 30.62 -6.85 -16.69
CA ILE A 385 29.73 -6.49 -15.57
C ILE A 385 28.30 -6.24 -16.06
N LEU A 386 28.15 -5.50 -17.18
CA LEU A 386 26.85 -5.18 -17.75
C LEU A 386 26.16 -6.39 -18.40
N GLN A 387 26.91 -7.31 -19.02
CA GLN A 387 26.36 -8.48 -19.73
C GLN A 387 26.02 -9.64 -18.79
N ASP A 388 26.89 -9.96 -17.84
CA ASP A 388 26.77 -11.17 -17.00
C ASP A 388 26.63 -10.86 -15.51
N GLY A 389 27.25 -9.78 -15.04
CA GLY A 389 27.29 -9.40 -13.62
C GLY A 389 25.91 -9.02 -13.08
N LEU A 390 25.33 -7.96 -13.62
CA LEU A 390 24.01 -7.41 -13.24
C LEU A 390 22.84 -8.39 -13.46
N PRO A 391 22.65 -8.99 -14.64
CA PRO A 391 21.53 -9.92 -14.84
C PRO A 391 21.71 -11.20 -14.02
N GLY A 392 22.94 -11.65 -13.78
CA GLY A 392 23.22 -12.78 -12.89
C GLY A 392 22.82 -12.48 -11.44
N TYR A 393 23.21 -11.31 -10.94
CA TYR A 393 22.83 -10.84 -9.60
C TYR A 393 21.31 -10.73 -9.44
N THR A 394 20.62 -10.05 -10.37
CA THR A 394 19.16 -9.88 -10.30
C THR A 394 18.39 -11.20 -10.40
N LYS A 395 18.85 -12.18 -11.19
CA LYS A 395 18.26 -13.53 -11.22
C LYS A 395 18.45 -14.26 -9.90
N ASN A 396 19.63 -14.16 -9.27
CA ASN A 396 19.92 -14.83 -8.02
C ASN A 396 19.13 -14.23 -6.85
N ILE A 397 19.15 -12.90 -6.70
CA ILE A 397 18.40 -12.21 -5.63
C ILE A 397 16.90 -12.46 -5.75
N THR A 398 16.33 -12.42 -6.97
CA THR A 398 14.90 -12.68 -7.17
C THR A 398 14.54 -14.14 -6.94
N ARG A 399 15.43 -15.09 -7.25
CA ARG A 399 15.25 -16.51 -6.93
C ARG A 399 15.22 -16.72 -5.41
N VAL A 400 16.21 -16.22 -4.69
CA VAL A 400 16.29 -16.35 -3.23
C VAL A 400 15.13 -15.61 -2.55
N ALA A 401 14.80 -14.41 -3.02
CA ALA A 401 13.64 -13.65 -2.54
C ALA A 401 12.33 -14.41 -2.79
N ARG A 402 12.18 -15.13 -3.91
CA ARG A 402 10.98 -15.95 -4.17
C ARG A 402 10.91 -17.19 -3.29
N GLU A 403 12.04 -17.82 -2.98
CA GLU A 403 12.13 -19.01 -2.13
C GLU A 403 11.83 -18.68 -0.65
N ASN A 404 12.36 -17.55 -0.16
CA ASN A 404 12.23 -17.11 1.23
C ASN A 404 11.11 -16.06 1.46
N GLY A 405 10.57 -15.47 0.40
CA GLY A 405 9.56 -14.42 0.43
C GLY A 405 8.14 -14.92 0.70
N ARG A 406 7.18 -14.02 0.51
CA ARG A 406 5.76 -14.29 0.78
C ARG A 406 5.21 -15.44 -0.09
N PRO A 407 4.33 -16.31 0.45
CA PRO A 407 3.70 -17.37 -0.32
C PRO A 407 2.83 -16.78 -1.45
N SER A 408 2.71 -17.53 -2.55
CA SER A 408 1.99 -17.08 -3.75
C SER A 408 0.52 -16.74 -3.44
N ARG A 409 -0.07 -15.86 -4.26
CA ARG A 409 -1.47 -15.42 -4.08
C ARG A 409 -2.45 -16.59 -4.03
N LEU A 410 -2.21 -17.64 -4.82
CA LEU A 410 -3.04 -18.84 -4.81
C LEU A 410 -3.01 -19.56 -3.45
N VAL A 411 -1.84 -19.65 -2.80
CA VAL A 411 -1.70 -20.22 -1.45
C VAL A 411 -2.35 -19.34 -0.38
N ARG A 412 -2.44 -18.02 -0.60
CA ARG A 412 -3.11 -17.12 0.34
C ARG A 412 -4.65 -17.15 0.19
N PHE A 413 -5.13 -17.27 -1.04
CA PHE A 413 -6.55 -17.16 -1.36
C PHE A 413 -7.29 -18.50 -1.51
N TRP A 414 -6.62 -19.66 -1.39
CA TRP A 414 -7.33 -20.94 -1.49
C TRP A 414 -8.39 -21.12 -0.39
N LEU A 415 -8.13 -20.67 0.84
CA LEU A 415 -9.10 -20.77 1.94
C LEU A 415 -10.36 -19.95 1.67
N PRO A 416 -10.26 -18.63 1.40
CA PRO A 416 -11.41 -17.84 0.96
C PRO A 416 -12.04 -18.37 -0.33
N ALA A 417 -11.27 -18.88 -1.30
CA ALA A 417 -11.81 -19.41 -2.54
C ALA A 417 -12.61 -20.71 -2.32
N VAL A 418 -12.16 -21.60 -1.43
CA VAL A 418 -12.90 -22.82 -1.05
C VAL A 418 -14.12 -22.45 -0.22
N VAL A 419 -14.00 -21.53 0.74
CA VAL A 419 -15.16 -21.02 1.49
C VAL A 419 -16.15 -20.32 0.57
N LEU A 420 -15.68 -19.56 -0.43
CA LEU A 420 -16.52 -18.90 -1.42
C LEU A 420 -17.13 -19.91 -2.38
N LEU A 421 -16.43 -20.97 -2.79
CA LEU A 421 -17.01 -22.03 -3.64
C LEU A 421 -18.06 -22.85 -2.88
N VAL A 422 -17.76 -23.25 -1.65
CA VAL A 422 -18.70 -24.00 -0.79
C VAL A 422 -19.88 -23.12 -0.40
N SER A 423 -19.63 -21.85 -0.03
CA SER A 423 -20.70 -20.90 0.25
C SER A 423 -21.42 -20.46 -1.01
N SER A 424 -20.81 -20.47 -2.20
CA SER A 424 -21.48 -20.18 -3.46
C SER A 424 -22.55 -21.22 -3.72
N SER A 425 -22.30 -22.51 -3.46
CA SER A 425 -23.34 -23.53 -3.59
C SER A 425 -24.52 -23.34 -2.61
N THR A 426 -24.27 -22.86 -1.39
CA THR A 426 -25.35 -22.63 -0.40
C THR A 426 -26.04 -21.28 -0.60
N ILE A 427 -25.30 -20.22 -0.92
CA ILE A 427 -25.81 -18.89 -1.30
C ILE A 427 -26.65 -19.02 -2.55
N LEU A 428 -26.22 -19.77 -3.57
CA LEU A 428 -27.02 -19.99 -4.78
C LEU A 428 -28.32 -20.74 -4.47
N ARG A 429 -28.28 -21.73 -3.56
CA ARG A 429 -29.50 -22.41 -3.07
C ARG A 429 -30.40 -21.47 -2.28
N VAL A 430 -29.88 -20.66 -1.36
CA VAL A 430 -30.66 -19.72 -0.55
C VAL A 430 -31.23 -18.61 -1.42
N LEU A 431 -30.45 -18.02 -2.31
CA LEU A 431 -30.87 -16.96 -3.22
C LEU A 431 -31.90 -17.48 -4.24
N SER A 432 -31.80 -18.75 -4.65
CA SER A 432 -32.79 -19.38 -5.52
C SER A 432 -34.06 -19.80 -4.80
N ASN A 433 -33.98 -20.28 -3.54
CA ASN A 433 -35.16 -20.64 -2.74
C ASN A 433 -35.88 -19.42 -2.14
N ARG A 434 -35.19 -18.30 -1.93
CA ARG A 434 -35.73 -17.07 -1.32
C ARG A 434 -36.00 -15.97 -2.34
N ARG A 435 -36.14 -16.30 -3.63
CA ARG A 435 -36.42 -15.31 -4.69
C ARG A 435 -37.67 -14.50 -4.39
N GLU A 436 -38.72 -15.16 -3.89
CA GLU A 436 -39.97 -14.50 -3.52
C GLU A 436 -39.79 -13.54 -2.35
N ASP A 437 -39.04 -13.95 -1.31
CA ASP A 437 -38.73 -13.08 -0.17
C ASP A 437 -37.91 -11.85 -0.59
N ILE A 438 -36.97 -12.00 -1.53
CA ILE A 438 -36.16 -10.87 -2.03
C ILE A 438 -37.02 -9.93 -2.87
N ILE A 439 -37.90 -10.47 -3.71
CA ILE A 439 -38.84 -9.66 -4.50
C ILE A 439 -39.80 -8.91 -3.59
N ASN A 440 -40.32 -9.57 -2.55
CA ASN A 440 -41.17 -8.95 -1.54
C ASN A 440 -40.40 -7.88 -0.77
N TRP A 441 -39.17 -8.14 -0.34
CA TRP A 441 -38.35 -7.15 0.38
C TRP A 441 -38.03 -5.92 -0.47
N ILE A 442 -37.74 -6.10 -1.77
CA ILE A 442 -37.53 -4.97 -2.71
C ILE A 442 -38.84 -4.22 -2.94
N ARG A 443 -39.96 -4.93 -3.06
CA ARG A 443 -41.28 -4.33 -3.23
C ARG A 443 -41.67 -3.53 -1.99
N ASP A 444 -41.49 -4.09 -0.79
CA ASP A 444 -41.80 -3.49 0.50
C ASP A 444 -40.88 -2.30 0.80
N LEU A 445 -39.60 -2.38 0.44
CA LEU A 445 -38.67 -1.26 0.53
C LEU A 445 -39.05 -0.14 -0.45
N GLY A 446 -39.51 -0.50 -1.65
CA GLY A 446 -40.04 0.42 -2.64
C GLY A 446 -41.34 1.11 -2.21
N THR A 447 -42.29 0.37 -1.62
CA THR A 447 -43.52 0.95 -1.09
C THR A 447 -43.24 1.82 0.12
N THR A 448 -42.39 1.39 1.05
CA THR A 448 -42.01 2.18 2.24
C THR A 448 -41.29 3.47 1.86
N THR A 449 -40.40 3.44 0.87
CA THR A 449 -39.72 4.64 0.37
C THR A 449 -40.71 5.59 -0.32
N ARG A 450 -41.65 5.04 -1.09
CA ARG A 450 -42.72 5.80 -1.74
C ARG A 450 -43.63 6.47 -0.71
N ASP A 451 -44.07 5.73 0.30
CA ASP A 451 -44.97 6.20 1.34
C ASP A 451 -44.30 7.24 2.22
N PHE A 452 -43.02 7.05 2.55
CA PHE A 452 -42.21 8.07 3.22
C PHE A 452 -42.13 9.35 2.37
N TRP A 453 -41.82 9.25 1.07
CA TRP A 453 -41.73 10.42 0.20
C TRP A 453 -43.07 11.18 0.08
N PHE A 454 -44.17 10.47 -0.15
CA PHE A 454 -45.47 11.12 -0.31
C PHE A 454 -46.03 11.67 1.00
N ASN A 455 -45.91 10.94 2.11
CA ASN A 455 -46.49 11.32 3.39
C ASN A 455 -45.64 12.37 4.12
N TRP A 456 -44.31 12.27 4.07
CA TRP A 456 -43.41 13.15 4.82
C TRP A 456 -42.78 14.29 4.01
N VAL A 457 -42.70 14.19 2.69
CA VAL A 457 -42.12 15.27 1.85
C VAL A 457 -43.20 15.98 1.05
N VAL A 458 -43.98 15.25 0.25
CA VAL A 458 -44.97 15.85 -0.67
C VAL A 458 -46.19 16.41 0.06
N GLY A 459 -46.77 15.65 1.00
CA GLY A 459 -47.94 16.07 1.79
C GLY A 459 -47.71 17.41 2.50
N PRO A 460 -46.60 17.58 3.24
CA PRO A 460 -46.27 18.84 3.90
C PRO A 460 -46.00 19.99 2.93
N ILE A 461 -45.28 19.78 1.83
CA ILE A 461 -45.08 20.82 0.80
C ILE A 461 -46.41 21.28 0.22
N ARG A 462 -47.35 20.35 -0.02
CA ARG A 462 -48.69 20.68 -0.50
C ARG A 462 -49.49 21.45 0.56
N LYS A 463 -49.31 21.12 1.85
CA LYS A 463 -49.92 21.86 2.97
C LYS A 463 -49.34 23.28 3.08
N ILE A 464 -48.02 23.45 2.95
CA ILE A 464 -47.33 24.75 2.96
C ILE A 464 -47.80 25.61 1.79
N ILE A 465 -47.82 25.07 0.57
CA ILE A 465 -48.30 25.78 -0.63
C ILE A 465 -49.78 26.17 -0.48
N ARG A 466 -50.60 25.29 0.11
CA ARG A 466 -52.02 25.58 0.36
C ARG A 466 -52.20 26.67 1.42
N THR A 467 -51.39 26.68 2.48
CA THR A 467 -51.42 27.72 3.52
C THR A 467 -50.98 29.08 2.99
N ILE A 468 -49.92 29.13 2.17
CA ILE A 468 -49.40 30.40 1.60
C ILE A 468 -50.35 30.95 0.52
N ARG A 469 -51.06 30.08 -0.20
CA ARG A 469 -51.99 30.48 -1.27
C ARG A 469 -53.43 30.74 -0.78
N HIS A 470 -53.73 30.51 0.50
CA HIS A 470 -55.06 30.80 1.05
C HIS A 470 -55.10 32.26 1.52
N ASP A 471 -55.84 33.10 0.80
CA ASP A 471 -56.11 34.47 1.20
C ASP A 471 -56.86 34.44 2.55
N SER A 472 -56.22 34.99 3.58
CA SER A 472 -56.64 35.02 4.99
C SER A 472 -58.00 35.71 5.26
N THR A 473 -58.66 36.17 4.21
CA THR A 473 -59.84 37.04 4.28
C THR A 473 -61.18 36.32 4.18
N SER A 474 -61.22 35.04 3.81
CA SER A 474 -62.44 34.49 3.18
C SER A 474 -63.20 33.40 3.92
N GLU A 475 -62.71 32.84 5.04
CA GLU A 475 -63.48 31.81 5.78
C GLU A 475 -63.59 32.14 7.28
N ILE A 476 -62.47 32.38 7.94
CA ILE A 476 -62.41 32.71 9.39
C ILE A 476 -62.96 34.11 9.66
N ALA A 477 -62.69 35.06 8.76
CA ALA A 477 -63.22 36.42 8.88
C ALA A 477 -64.72 36.53 8.57
N ILE A 478 -65.35 35.55 7.91
CA ILE A 478 -66.77 35.64 7.54
C ILE A 478 -67.67 35.21 8.71
N MET A 479 -67.33 34.14 9.43
CA MET A 479 -68.11 33.74 10.61
C MET A 479 -67.91 34.69 11.80
N SER A 480 -66.68 35.19 12.03
CA SER A 480 -66.44 36.17 13.11
C SER A 480 -66.91 37.58 12.75
N ARG A 481 -66.91 38.00 11.46
CA ARG A 481 -67.50 39.30 11.09
C ARG A 481 -68.97 39.36 11.40
N ASP A 482 -69.72 38.30 11.13
CA ASP A 482 -71.17 38.36 11.26
C ASP A 482 -71.59 38.41 12.74
N SER A 483 -70.90 37.67 13.63
CA SER A 483 -71.12 37.79 15.08
C SER A 483 -70.62 39.14 15.63
N LEU A 484 -69.41 39.58 15.26
CA LEU A 484 -68.85 40.87 15.66
C LEU A 484 -69.66 42.05 15.14
N LYS A 485 -70.24 41.95 13.95
CA LYS A 485 -71.09 43.00 13.35
C LYS A 485 -72.42 43.07 14.09
N ALA A 486 -73.05 41.95 14.39
CA ALA A 486 -74.27 41.92 15.18
C ALA A 486 -74.05 42.51 16.59
N ASP A 487 -72.96 42.15 17.25
CA ASP A 487 -72.64 42.65 18.58
C ASP A 487 -72.21 44.14 18.57
N ARG A 488 -71.49 44.61 17.53
CA ARG A 488 -71.19 46.05 17.34
C ARG A 488 -72.43 46.87 17.03
N ASP A 489 -73.34 46.38 16.19
CA ASP A 489 -74.61 47.04 15.89
C ASP A 489 -75.51 47.10 17.14
N SER A 490 -75.47 46.08 18.01
CA SER A 490 -76.14 46.09 19.32
C SER A 490 -75.55 47.15 20.25
N LEU A 491 -74.22 47.21 20.36
CA LEU A 491 -73.53 48.21 21.17
C LEU A 491 -73.82 49.63 20.67
N GLU A 492 -73.82 49.85 19.35
CA GLU A 492 -74.16 51.12 18.72
C GLU A 492 -75.55 51.62 19.16
N ARG A 493 -76.57 50.75 19.07
CA ARG A 493 -77.94 51.11 19.46
C ARG A 493 -78.03 51.48 20.94
N MET A 494 -77.42 50.69 21.83
CA MET A 494 -77.49 50.96 23.26
C MET A 494 -76.74 52.21 23.69
N VAL A 495 -75.59 52.51 23.07
CA VAL A 495 -74.80 53.72 23.41
C VAL A 495 -75.49 54.97 22.87
N VAL A 496 -76.09 54.89 21.68
CA VAL A 496 -76.91 55.98 21.13
C VAL A 496 -78.12 56.22 22.02
N GLU A 497 -78.87 55.18 22.38
CA GLU A 497 -80.04 55.27 23.27
C GLU A 497 -79.67 55.86 24.63
N PHE A 498 -78.55 55.40 25.23
CA PHE A 498 -78.04 55.94 26.49
C PHE A 498 -77.67 57.42 26.38
N SER A 499 -77.06 57.84 25.27
CA SER A 499 -76.65 59.22 25.05
C SER A 499 -77.86 60.12 24.84
N THR A 500 -78.86 59.67 24.09
CA THR A 500 -80.11 60.40 23.85
C THR A 500 -80.93 60.61 25.13
N ASP A 501 -81.01 59.59 25.99
CA ASP A 501 -81.72 59.68 27.27
C ASP A 501 -81.00 60.60 28.28
N ARG A 502 -79.69 60.84 28.10
CA ARG A 502 -78.86 61.66 28.99
C ARG A 502 -77.93 62.61 28.25
N PRO A 503 -78.48 63.69 27.67
CA PRO A 503 -77.70 64.66 26.92
C PRO A 503 -76.71 65.43 27.83
N ASP A 504 -77.05 65.58 29.11
CA ASP A 504 -76.29 66.29 30.13
C ASP A 504 -74.89 65.70 30.39
N ILE A 505 -74.72 64.38 30.22
CA ILE A 505 -73.47 63.67 30.52
C ILE A 505 -72.69 63.36 29.24
N ALA A 506 -73.42 63.05 28.16
CA ALA A 506 -72.82 62.65 26.90
C ALA A 506 -72.24 63.85 26.12
N VAL A 507 -72.94 64.99 26.11
CA VAL A 507 -72.59 66.17 25.30
C VAL A 507 -72.46 67.44 26.16
N GLY A 508 -72.99 67.44 27.39
CA GLY A 508 -72.90 68.57 28.32
C GLY A 508 -73.90 69.70 28.04
N THR A 509 -74.89 69.44 27.17
CA THR A 509 -75.99 70.35 26.78
C THR A 509 -77.34 69.66 27.01
N SER A 510 -78.41 70.43 27.21
CA SER A 510 -79.73 69.90 27.61
C SER A 510 -80.57 69.26 26.48
N SER A 511 -80.08 69.25 25.24
CA SER A 511 -80.69 68.53 24.11
C SER A 511 -79.64 68.11 23.07
N ILE A 512 -79.90 67.01 22.36
CA ILE A 512 -79.01 66.45 21.32
C ILE A 512 -79.56 66.76 19.92
N THR A 513 -78.68 67.16 19.01
CA THR A 513 -79.00 67.36 17.58
C THR A 513 -78.63 66.11 16.77
N GLU A 514 -79.37 65.80 15.69
CA GLU A 514 -79.16 64.61 14.84
C GLU A 514 -77.71 64.43 14.34
N ASN A 515 -77.01 65.53 14.06
CA ASN A 515 -75.60 65.49 13.64
C ASN A 515 -74.66 64.95 14.73
N GLN A 516 -74.99 65.18 16.01
CA GLN A 516 -74.21 64.67 17.15
C GLN A 516 -74.48 63.18 17.40
N ILE A 517 -75.70 62.71 17.09
CA ILE A 517 -76.02 61.27 17.13
C ILE A 517 -75.20 60.51 16.08
N ALA A 518 -75.07 61.07 14.88
CA ALA A 518 -74.23 60.48 13.83
C ALA A 518 -72.74 60.46 14.20
N GLU A 519 -72.25 61.48 14.91
CA GLU A 519 -70.88 61.52 15.43
C GLU A 519 -70.66 60.48 16.54
N ILE A 520 -71.59 60.33 17.48
CA ILE A 520 -71.55 59.30 18.52
C ILE A 520 -71.58 57.91 17.89
N ARG A 521 -72.42 57.70 16.87
CA ARG A 521 -72.47 56.45 16.10
C ARG A 521 -71.11 56.11 15.46
N ALA A 522 -70.45 57.08 14.83
CA ALA A 522 -69.13 56.89 14.23
C ALA A 522 -68.07 56.54 15.29
N LYS A 523 -68.06 57.25 16.42
CA LYS A 523 -67.16 57.00 17.55
C LYS A 523 -67.37 55.62 18.19
N VAL A 524 -68.63 55.17 18.33
CA VAL A 524 -68.95 53.84 18.85
C VAL A 524 -68.53 52.73 17.88
N LYS A 525 -68.61 52.97 16.57
CA LYS A 525 -68.11 52.04 15.54
C LYS A 525 -66.60 51.87 15.58
N GLU A 526 -65.87 52.91 16.00
CA GLU A 526 -64.45 52.87 16.31
C GLU A 526 -64.15 52.24 17.69
N GLY A 527 -65.20 51.95 18.48
CA GLY A 527 -65.11 51.30 19.78
C GLY A 527 -65.01 52.25 20.97
N ASP A 528 -65.21 53.55 20.75
CA ASP A 528 -65.17 54.58 21.79
C ASP A 528 -66.53 54.69 22.51
N VAL A 529 -66.55 54.29 23.79
CA VAL A 529 -67.73 54.33 24.67
C VAL A 529 -67.58 55.36 25.80
N THR A 530 -66.72 56.37 25.60
CA THR A 530 -66.40 57.42 26.58
C THR A 530 -67.62 58.10 27.24
N PRO A 531 -68.73 58.42 26.52
CA PRO A 531 -69.91 59.01 27.14
C PRO A 531 -70.55 58.12 28.22
N VAL A 532 -70.56 56.81 28.01
CA VAL A 532 -71.11 55.82 28.94
C VAL A 532 -70.16 55.59 30.11
N LEU A 533 -68.85 55.57 29.86
CA LEU A 533 -67.81 55.47 30.89
C LEU A 533 -67.89 56.64 31.89
N LYS A 534 -68.06 57.87 31.41
CA LYS A 534 -68.22 59.05 32.28
C LYS A 534 -69.45 58.95 33.19
N ALA A 535 -70.55 58.42 32.66
CA ALA A 535 -71.76 58.19 33.46
C ALA A 535 -71.57 57.06 34.47
N TYR A 536 -70.94 55.96 34.06
CA TYR A 536 -70.56 54.86 34.94
C TYR A 536 -69.66 55.34 36.09
N GLU A 537 -68.59 56.08 35.81
CA GLU A 537 -67.65 56.60 36.82
C GLU A 537 -68.34 57.52 37.82
N ARG A 538 -69.26 58.37 37.36
CA ARG A 538 -70.01 59.27 38.23
C ARG A 538 -70.97 58.51 39.13
N ASP A 539 -71.72 57.56 38.57
CA ASP A 539 -72.76 56.84 39.30
C ASP A 539 -72.17 55.74 40.20
N LEU A 540 -70.95 55.26 39.92
CA LEU A 540 -70.17 54.38 40.80
C LEU A 540 -69.84 55.05 42.14
N ARG A 541 -69.65 56.39 42.16
CA ARG A 541 -69.37 57.13 43.39
C ARG A 541 -70.55 57.12 44.37
N GLN A 542 -71.77 56.87 43.91
CA GLN A 542 -72.98 56.74 44.74
C GLN A 542 -73.79 55.49 44.34
N PRO A 543 -73.29 54.29 44.72
CA PRO A 543 -73.74 53.03 44.12
C PRO A 543 -75.22 52.72 44.39
N PHE A 544 -75.73 53.04 45.59
CA PHE A 544 -77.12 52.75 45.95
C PHE A 544 -78.13 53.65 45.22
N VAL A 545 -77.78 54.92 45.01
CA VAL A 545 -78.67 55.89 44.34
C VAL A 545 -78.66 55.66 42.83
N GLY A 546 -77.48 55.41 42.25
CA GLY A 546 -77.33 55.12 40.82
C GLY A 546 -77.98 53.80 40.40
N ALA A 547 -78.01 52.79 41.28
CA ALA A 547 -78.68 51.52 41.02
C ALA A 547 -80.21 51.63 41.04
N VAL A 548 -80.78 52.35 42.02
CA VAL A 548 -82.25 52.53 42.13
C VAL A 548 -82.81 53.39 41.00
N LYS A 549 -82.04 54.37 40.53
CA LYS A 549 -82.43 55.20 39.38
C LYS A 549 -82.26 54.48 38.03
N GLY A 550 -81.58 53.33 38.02
CA GLY A 550 -81.38 52.45 36.85
C GLY A 550 -80.16 52.77 35.98
N ASP A 551 -79.41 53.83 36.32
CA ASP A 551 -78.39 54.44 35.45
C ASP A 551 -77.06 53.69 35.51
N LEU A 552 -76.69 53.27 36.72
CA LEU A 552 -75.50 52.46 36.96
C LEU A 552 -75.67 51.06 36.35
N VAL A 553 -76.87 50.49 36.42
CA VAL A 553 -77.16 49.16 35.87
C VAL A 553 -77.09 49.17 34.34
N ARG A 554 -77.65 50.21 33.69
CA ARG A 554 -77.62 50.34 32.23
C ARG A 554 -76.21 50.59 31.70
N SER A 555 -75.43 51.47 32.33
CA SER A 555 -74.03 51.72 31.94
C SER A 555 -73.14 50.49 32.16
N LEU A 556 -73.34 49.73 33.24
CA LEU A 556 -72.68 48.45 33.48
C LEU A 556 -73.04 47.40 32.40
N LEU A 557 -74.31 47.30 31.99
CA LEU A 557 -74.74 46.38 30.94
C LEU A 557 -74.10 46.70 29.58
N ILE A 558 -73.99 47.99 29.24
CA ILE A 558 -73.27 48.44 28.04
C ILE A 558 -71.79 48.05 28.12
N GLN A 559 -71.18 48.20 29.28
CA GLN A 559 -69.78 47.82 29.49
C GLN A 559 -69.57 46.31 29.37
N VAL A 560 -70.50 45.49 29.86
CA VAL A 560 -70.48 44.03 29.66
C VAL A 560 -70.57 43.68 28.17
N GLN A 561 -71.44 44.32 27.39
CA GLN A 561 -71.49 44.09 25.95
C GLN A 561 -70.23 44.57 25.22
N LYS A 562 -69.63 45.68 25.66
CA LYS A 562 -68.33 46.13 25.13
C LYS A 562 -67.24 45.09 25.40
N THR A 563 -67.17 44.53 26.61
CA THR A 563 -66.23 43.46 26.92
C THR A 563 -66.49 42.18 26.12
N LYS A 564 -67.74 41.85 25.79
CA LYS A 564 -68.08 40.71 24.92
C LYS A 564 -67.52 40.92 23.50
N VAL A 565 -67.72 42.12 22.92
CA VAL A 565 -67.17 42.47 21.60
C VAL A 565 -65.64 42.42 21.61
N ASP A 566 -64.99 43.04 22.60
CA ASP A 566 -63.53 43.11 22.67
C ASP A 566 -62.91 41.72 22.90
N LEU A 567 -63.56 40.88 23.71
CA LEU A 567 -63.18 39.49 23.90
C LEU A 567 -63.33 38.68 22.60
N GLU A 568 -64.40 38.87 21.85
CA GLU A 568 -64.63 38.15 20.58
C GLU A 568 -63.62 38.59 19.50
N VAL A 569 -63.25 39.87 19.44
CA VAL A 569 -62.14 40.37 18.59
C VAL A 569 -60.82 39.74 19.01
N ALA A 570 -60.53 39.69 20.31
CA ALA A 570 -59.29 39.10 20.82
C ALA A 570 -59.21 37.59 20.56
N ILE A 571 -60.32 36.86 20.73
CA ILE A 571 -60.43 35.43 20.42
C ILE A 571 -60.21 35.19 18.93
N SER A 572 -60.78 36.03 18.06
CA SER A 572 -60.54 35.95 16.61
C SER A 572 -59.08 36.24 16.25
N GLY A 573 -58.42 37.16 16.95
CA GLY A 573 -56.98 37.41 16.81
C GLY A 573 -56.10 36.24 17.27
N ILE A 574 -56.49 35.53 18.33
CA ILE A 574 -55.81 34.32 18.81
C ILE A 574 -55.93 33.18 17.79
N ASP A 575 -57.09 32.98 17.17
CA ASP A 575 -57.27 31.96 16.14
C ASP A 575 -56.34 32.24 14.93
N ALA A 576 -56.22 33.50 14.52
CA ALA A 576 -55.26 33.92 13.49
C ALA A 576 -53.79 33.65 13.89
N LEU A 577 -53.43 33.88 15.16
CA LEU A 577 -52.10 33.59 15.68
C LEU A 577 -51.82 32.08 15.73
N LEU A 578 -52.74 31.26 16.25
CA LEU A 578 -52.63 29.80 16.27
C LEU A 578 -52.50 29.25 14.84
N LYS A 579 -53.23 29.84 13.88
CA LYS A 579 -53.12 29.48 12.47
C LYS A 579 -51.76 29.83 11.87
N SER A 580 -51.20 30.98 12.20
CA SER A 580 -49.87 31.39 11.75
C SER A 580 -48.73 30.52 12.34
N GLN A 581 -48.93 29.96 13.53
CA GLN A 581 -47.95 29.09 14.19
C GLN A 581 -48.08 27.61 13.77
N GLU A 582 -49.20 27.18 13.19
CA GLU A 582 -49.41 25.82 12.66
C GLU A 582 -48.28 25.41 11.70
N LEU A 583 -47.78 26.36 10.91
CA LEU A 583 -46.71 26.13 9.93
C LEU A 583 -45.34 25.95 10.59
N VAL A 584 -45.03 26.72 11.63
CA VAL A 584 -43.76 26.60 12.39
C VAL A 584 -43.72 25.27 13.15
N PHE A 585 -44.82 24.86 13.79
CA PHE A 585 -44.92 23.55 14.43
C PHE A 585 -44.80 22.40 13.42
N GLY A 586 -45.35 22.57 12.21
CA GLY A 586 -45.16 21.63 11.10
C GLY A 586 -43.70 21.49 10.68
N PHE A 587 -42.95 22.60 10.54
CA PHE A 587 -41.53 22.57 10.17
C PHE A 587 -40.64 21.98 11.27
N VAL A 588 -40.87 22.34 12.54
CA VAL A 588 -40.07 21.83 13.67
C VAL A 588 -40.29 20.33 13.90
N GLY A 589 -41.49 19.81 13.66
CA GLY A 589 -41.77 18.37 13.73
C GLY A 589 -41.18 17.54 12.58
N LEU A 590 -41.00 18.14 11.39
CA LEU A 590 -40.49 17.44 10.19
C LEU A 590 -38.97 17.42 10.09
N THR A 591 -38.31 18.41 10.67
CA THR A 591 -36.86 18.62 10.54
C THR A 591 -36.04 17.44 11.08
N PRO A 592 -36.33 16.84 12.25
CA PRO A 592 -35.56 15.71 12.76
C PRO A 592 -35.66 14.47 11.86
N GLY A 593 -36.85 14.15 11.35
CA GLY A 593 -37.08 12.92 10.58
C GLY A 593 -36.42 12.91 9.21
N ILE A 594 -36.40 14.04 8.50
CA ILE A 594 -35.84 14.12 7.15
C ILE A 594 -34.31 14.28 7.20
N LEU A 595 -33.79 15.16 8.06
CA LEU A 595 -32.35 15.38 8.17
C LEU A 595 -31.65 14.22 8.85
N GLU A 596 -32.14 13.70 9.98
CA GLU A 596 -31.39 12.65 10.69
C GLU A 596 -31.37 11.32 9.94
N VAL A 597 -32.47 10.94 9.30
CA VAL A 597 -32.52 9.66 8.56
C VAL A 597 -31.66 9.73 7.29
N SER A 598 -31.73 10.82 6.52
CA SER A 598 -30.93 10.96 5.29
C SER A 598 -29.44 11.13 5.58
N VAL A 599 -29.08 11.96 6.57
CA VAL A 599 -27.69 12.17 6.99
C VAL A 599 -27.14 10.92 7.69
N GLY A 600 -27.94 10.24 8.51
CA GLY A 600 -27.55 8.99 9.18
C GLY A 600 -27.30 7.86 8.21
N LEU A 601 -28.18 7.65 7.23
CA LEU A 601 -28.01 6.64 6.18
C LEU A 601 -26.81 6.94 5.28
N PHE A 602 -26.65 8.20 4.88
CA PHE A 602 -25.51 8.64 4.07
C PHE A 602 -24.20 8.45 4.82
N GLN A 603 -24.12 8.84 6.11
CA GLN A 603 -22.94 8.62 6.93
C GLN A 603 -22.66 7.14 7.18
N TYR A 604 -23.68 6.31 7.36
CA TYR A 604 -23.53 4.87 7.53
C TYR A 604 -22.97 4.19 6.27
N LEU A 605 -23.55 4.45 5.08
CA LEU A 605 -23.00 3.95 3.81
C LEU A 605 -21.58 4.44 3.59
N ARG A 606 -21.34 5.72 3.84
CA ARG A 606 -20.02 6.35 3.74
C ARG A 606 -18.98 5.66 4.64
N ASN A 607 -19.31 5.43 5.91
CA ASN A 607 -18.41 4.75 6.84
C ASN A 607 -18.19 3.29 6.48
N VAL A 608 -19.21 2.55 6.04
CA VAL A 608 -19.05 1.13 5.69
C VAL A 608 -18.17 0.97 4.45
N LEU A 609 -18.36 1.80 3.42
CA LEU A 609 -17.54 1.74 2.20
C LEU A 609 -16.12 2.32 2.40
N TRP A 610 -15.94 3.38 3.20
CA TRP A 610 -14.62 4.02 3.41
C TRP A 610 -13.86 3.61 4.69
N SER A 611 -14.45 2.87 5.65
CA SER A 611 -13.76 2.48 6.91
C SER A 611 -12.47 1.69 6.68
N ARG A 612 -12.39 0.92 5.59
CA ARG A 612 -11.18 0.15 5.25
C ARG A 612 -10.03 1.02 4.77
N GLN A 613 -10.29 2.23 4.28
CA GLN A 613 -9.26 3.15 3.81
C GLN A 613 -8.54 3.83 4.99
N GLY A 614 -9.27 4.18 6.06
CA GLY A 614 -8.68 4.70 7.30
C GLY A 614 -7.75 3.71 8.00
N LEU A 615 -8.17 2.44 8.11
CA LEU A 615 -7.33 1.35 8.64
C LEU A 615 -6.05 1.13 7.80
N ARG A 616 -6.17 1.18 6.47
CA ARG A 616 -5.03 1.07 5.55
C ARG A 616 -4.07 2.25 5.68
N ARG A 617 -4.60 3.48 5.80
CA ARG A 617 -3.78 4.69 5.99
C ARG A 617 -3.03 4.65 7.32
N GLY A 618 -3.68 4.21 8.40
CA GLY A 618 -3.05 3.98 9.70
C GLY A 618 -1.96 2.90 9.67
N GLN A 619 -2.15 1.81 8.91
CA GLN A 619 -1.10 0.80 8.72
C GLN A 619 0.11 1.33 7.95
N LYS A 620 -0.11 2.14 6.89
CA LYS A 620 0.98 2.77 6.12
C LYS A 620 1.75 3.76 6.99
N SER A 621 1.06 4.64 7.72
CA SER A 621 1.66 5.59 8.65
C SER A 621 2.53 4.89 9.71
N ARG A 622 2.02 3.81 10.33
CA ARG A 622 2.81 2.97 11.26
C ARG A 622 4.03 2.31 10.64
N ARG A 623 4.02 2.01 9.33
CA ARG A 623 5.21 1.49 8.63
C ARG A 623 6.24 2.60 8.46
N THR A 624 5.82 3.79 8.10
CA THR A 624 6.68 4.98 7.99
C THR A 624 7.35 5.29 9.33
N THR A 625 6.59 5.30 10.44
CA THR A 625 7.17 5.49 11.80
C THR A 625 8.15 4.38 12.17
N ARG A 626 7.89 3.12 11.78
CA ARG A 626 8.82 2.00 12.01
C ARG A 626 10.13 2.19 11.25
N VAL A 627 10.09 2.66 10.00
CA VAL A 627 11.30 2.95 9.22
C VAL A 627 12.07 4.10 9.85
N LEU A 628 11.38 5.18 10.26
CA LEU A 628 12.01 6.32 10.95
C LEU A 628 12.71 5.88 12.25
N ARG A 629 12.06 5.02 13.05
CA ARG A 629 12.66 4.44 14.26
C ARG A 629 13.85 3.54 13.96
N LYS A 630 13.84 2.83 12.83
CA LYS A 630 15.01 2.03 12.43
C LYS A 630 16.18 2.93 12.04
N ILE A 631 15.93 4.03 11.33
CA ILE A 631 16.95 5.02 10.99
C ILE A 631 17.54 5.62 12.28
N ASP A 632 16.68 6.01 13.23
CA ASP A 632 17.10 6.46 14.58
C ASP A 632 18.00 5.46 15.29
N LYS A 633 17.59 4.18 15.27
CA LYS A 633 18.37 3.09 15.87
C LYS A 633 19.71 2.90 15.15
N ILE A 634 19.75 2.90 13.82
CA ILE A 634 20.99 2.75 13.04
C ILE A 634 21.95 3.90 13.35
N LEU A 635 21.45 5.14 13.39
CA LEU A 635 22.25 6.32 13.71
C LEU A 635 22.76 6.32 15.15
N SER A 636 21.99 5.78 16.09
CA SER A 636 22.36 5.68 17.51
C SER A 636 23.34 4.53 17.79
N ASP A 637 23.19 3.41 17.08
CA ASP A 637 24.03 2.22 17.23
C ASP A 637 25.35 2.32 16.43
N ALA A 638 25.41 3.22 15.43
CA ALA A 638 26.58 3.40 14.58
C ALA A 638 27.81 3.82 15.40
N THR A 639 28.85 2.96 15.41
CA THR A 639 30.12 3.29 16.06
C THR A 639 30.88 4.32 15.21
N PRO A 640 31.23 5.49 15.77
CA PRO A 640 31.97 6.50 15.02
C PRO A 640 33.38 5.98 14.72
N SER A 641 33.68 5.79 13.43
CA SER A 641 35.04 5.51 12.92
C SER A 641 35.91 6.79 13.05
N PRO A 642 37.25 6.71 13.07
CA PRO A 642 38.12 7.88 13.20
C PRO A 642 37.83 8.89 12.07
N GLY A 643 37.17 10.01 12.40
CA GLY A 643 36.66 10.98 11.41
C GLY A 643 35.17 11.33 11.52
N ASN A 644 34.41 10.77 12.48
CA ASN A 644 32.97 11.03 12.64
C ASN A 644 32.14 10.59 11.40
N VAL A 645 32.67 9.60 10.66
CA VAL A 645 32.04 8.97 9.50
C VAL A 645 31.43 7.63 9.94
N ILE A 646 30.24 7.33 9.43
CA ILE A 646 29.48 6.10 9.69
C ILE A 646 30.16 4.91 9.00
N SER A 647 30.14 3.72 9.62
CA SER A 647 30.57 2.47 8.97
C SER A 647 29.86 2.27 7.61
N TYR A 648 30.56 1.72 6.61
CA TYR A 648 29.98 1.49 5.28
C TYR A 648 28.69 0.67 5.35
N LYS A 649 28.64 -0.37 6.19
CA LYS A 649 27.43 -1.13 6.51
C LYS A 649 26.27 -0.24 6.97
N ASP A 650 26.48 0.55 8.02
CA ASP A 650 25.40 1.34 8.63
C ASP A 650 24.95 2.46 7.70
N TYR A 651 25.87 3.03 6.92
CA TYR A 651 25.57 4.03 5.91
C TYR A 651 24.75 3.45 4.76
N GLY A 652 25.11 2.28 4.25
CA GLY A 652 24.34 1.58 3.23
C GLY A 652 22.95 1.17 3.70
N LEU A 653 22.83 0.74 4.96
CA LEU A 653 21.54 0.47 5.60
C LEU A 653 20.70 1.73 5.75
N LEU A 654 21.30 2.84 6.17
CA LEU A 654 20.63 4.14 6.26
C LEU A 654 20.10 4.58 4.90
N LEU A 655 20.92 4.52 3.85
CA LEU A 655 20.50 4.85 2.49
C LEU A 655 19.34 3.98 2.01
N SER A 656 19.39 2.68 2.35
CA SER A 656 18.31 1.73 2.05
C SER A 656 17.00 2.11 2.75
N GLU A 657 17.05 2.50 4.03
CA GLU A 657 15.86 2.85 4.81
C GLU A 657 15.32 4.22 4.39
N VAL A 658 16.17 5.20 4.06
CA VAL A 658 15.75 6.51 3.50
C VAL A 658 15.03 6.31 2.16
N HIS A 659 15.54 5.42 1.30
CA HIS A 659 14.87 5.09 0.05
C HIS A 659 13.49 4.46 0.27
N VAL A 660 13.38 3.54 1.22
CA VAL A 660 12.09 2.95 1.62
C VAL A 660 11.15 4.01 2.22
N LEU A 661 11.68 4.92 3.04
CA LEU A 661 10.95 6.02 3.67
C LEU A 661 10.33 6.93 2.61
N ARG A 662 11.08 7.28 1.58
CA ARG A 662 10.62 8.08 0.44
C ARG A 662 9.44 7.42 -0.29
N ARG A 663 9.51 6.12 -0.54
CA ARG A 663 8.39 5.37 -1.16
C ARG A 663 7.14 5.40 -0.29
N LEU A 664 7.30 5.24 1.03
CA LEU A 664 6.19 5.28 1.97
C LEU A 664 5.60 6.69 2.14
N ALA A 665 6.44 7.73 2.01
CA ALA A 665 6.03 9.13 2.11
C ALA A 665 5.01 9.50 1.04
N HIS A 666 5.26 9.11 -0.22
CA HIS A 666 4.33 9.29 -1.35
C HIS A 666 2.94 8.70 -1.10
N ASP A 667 2.88 7.68 -0.25
CA ASP A 667 1.71 6.88 0.06
C ASP A 667 0.91 7.39 1.28
N VAL A 668 1.51 8.29 2.08
CA VAL A 668 1.00 8.75 3.38
C VAL A 668 0.75 10.26 3.41
N LEU A 669 1.66 11.05 2.83
CA LEU A 669 1.67 12.51 2.84
C LEU A 669 0.93 13.12 1.63
N PRO A 670 0.33 14.30 1.76
CA PRO A 670 -0.13 15.11 0.62
C PRO A 670 1.06 15.64 -0.18
N SER A 671 0.86 15.87 -1.48
CA SER A 671 1.92 16.25 -2.42
C SER A 671 2.65 17.57 -2.13
N GLU A 672 2.06 18.48 -1.34
CA GLU A 672 2.70 19.73 -0.91
C GLU A 672 3.79 19.45 0.13
N VAL A 673 3.41 18.81 1.23
CA VAL A 673 4.28 18.41 2.35
C VAL A 673 5.27 17.31 1.93
N GLU A 674 4.90 16.49 0.95
CA GLU A 674 5.77 15.44 0.41
C GLU A 674 7.09 15.99 -0.15
N LYS A 675 7.08 17.17 -0.78
CA LYS A 675 8.30 17.76 -1.37
C LYS A 675 9.30 18.16 -0.29
N GLU A 676 8.83 18.90 0.71
CA GLU A 676 9.64 19.31 1.87
C GLU A 676 10.18 18.08 2.62
N PHE A 677 9.34 17.04 2.78
CA PHE A 677 9.75 15.80 3.41
C PHE A 677 10.87 15.09 2.64
N ILE A 678 10.76 15.07 1.31
CA ILE A 678 11.78 14.46 0.45
C ILE A 678 13.08 15.25 0.52
N GLU A 679 13.03 16.59 0.54
CA GLU A 679 14.22 17.44 0.71
C GLU A 679 14.92 17.16 2.04
N ASP A 680 14.15 17.08 3.13
CA ASP A 680 14.69 16.72 4.45
C ASP A 680 15.25 15.29 4.48
N ALA A 681 14.59 14.33 3.80
CA ALA A 681 15.05 12.96 3.69
C ALA A 681 16.30 12.83 2.80
N ASP A 682 16.46 13.69 1.79
CA ASP A 682 17.67 13.73 0.96
C ASP A 682 18.86 14.31 1.76
N GLU A 683 18.63 15.23 2.73
CA GLU A 683 19.68 15.67 3.67
C GLU A 683 20.18 14.53 4.57
N LEU A 684 19.31 13.58 4.95
CA LEU A 684 19.73 12.37 5.69
C LEU A 684 20.67 11.48 4.88
N ALA A 685 20.51 11.45 3.55
CA ALA A 685 21.28 10.57 2.70
C ALA A 685 22.61 11.19 2.22
N GLU A 686 22.79 12.50 2.36
CA GLU A 686 24.05 13.18 1.99
C GLU A 686 25.22 12.74 2.90
N LEU A 687 26.43 12.63 2.35
CA LEU A 687 27.68 12.26 3.05
C LEU A 687 28.14 13.37 4.02
N ARG A 688 27.35 13.64 5.06
CA ARG A 688 27.66 14.57 6.15
C ARG A 688 27.96 13.79 7.43
N GLY A 689 28.59 14.44 8.41
CA GLY A 689 28.90 13.81 9.70
C GLY A 689 27.63 13.40 10.46
N ILE A 690 27.76 12.42 11.36
CA ILE A 690 26.67 11.78 12.13
C ILE A 690 25.74 12.80 12.81
N ASN A 691 26.32 13.88 13.36
CA ASN A 691 25.57 14.95 14.02
C ASN A 691 24.61 15.70 13.07
N SER A 692 24.95 15.81 11.79
CA SER A 692 24.08 16.41 10.79
C SER A 692 22.89 15.50 10.50
N HIS A 693 23.13 14.18 10.41
CA HIS A 693 22.07 13.19 10.19
C HIS A 693 21.09 13.14 11.36
N MET A 694 21.58 13.15 12.60
CA MET A 694 20.71 13.18 13.78
C MET A 694 19.83 14.43 13.83
N ARG A 695 20.38 15.61 13.49
CA ARG A 695 19.59 16.87 13.45
C ARG A 695 18.53 16.84 12.35
N ALA A 696 18.86 16.34 11.17
CA ALA A 696 17.89 16.17 10.08
C ALA A 696 16.77 15.20 10.47
N LEU A 697 17.12 14.10 11.16
CA LEU A 697 16.15 13.12 11.67
C LEU A 697 15.19 13.75 12.69
N ASP A 698 15.72 14.54 13.63
CA ASP A 698 14.91 15.24 14.63
C ASP A 698 13.96 16.26 13.98
N ARG A 699 14.44 16.98 12.96
CA ARG A 699 13.60 17.91 12.18
C ARG A 699 12.44 17.19 11.51
N ILE A 700 12.69 16.06 10.86
CA ILE A 700 11.66 15.23 10.23
C ILE A 700 10.66 14.71 11.27
N ARG A 701 11.15 14.19 12.39
CA ARG A 701 10.30 13.66 13.45
C ARG A 701 9.37 14.73 14.02
N TRP A 702 9.88 15.95 14.21
CA TRP A 702 9.10 17.07 14.73
C TRP A 702 8.11 17.64 13.71
N ALA A 703 8.57 17.97 12.49
CA ALA A 703 7.77 18.65 11.48
C ALA A 703 6.60 17.78 10.94
N TYR A 704 6.82 16.46 10.81
CA TYR A 704 5.84 15.56 10.18
C TYR A 704 5.08 14.68 11.19
N ALA A 705 5.21 14.95 12.49
CA ALA A 705 4.58 14.16 13.56
C ALA A 705 3.05 14.03 13.40
N GLU A 706 2.39 15.09 12.96
CA GLU A 706 0.94 15.13 12.75
C GLU A 706 0.47 14.08 11.73
N TRP A 707 1.23 13.91 10.65
CA TRP A 707 0.90 13.03 9.54
C TRP A 707 1.35 11.58 9.76
N LEU A 708 2.42 11.40 10.53
CA LEU A 708 2.96 10.10 10.93
C LEU A 708 2.16 9.43 12.06
N GLY A 709 1.05 10.05 12.49
CA GLY A 709 0.16 9.50 13.52
C GLY A 709 0.80 9.45 14.91
N THR A 710 1.95 10.09 15.09
CA THR A 710 2.62 10.33 16.36
C THR A 710 2.10 11.65 16.92
N LYS A 711 0.82 11.71 17.29
CA LYS A 711 0.41 12.71 18.27
C LYS A 711 0.99 12.25 19.61
N ALA A 712 1.92 13.05 20.12
CA ALA A 712 2.46 12.94 21.47
C ALA A 712 1.32 12.98 22.50
#